data_AF-A0AAD6H5L0-F1
#
_entry.id   AF-A0AAD6H5L0-F1
#
_cell.length_a   1.000
_cell.length_b   1.000
_cell.length_c   1.000
_cell.angle_alpha   90.00
_cell.angle_beta   90.00
_cell.angle_gamma   90.00
#
_symmetry.space_group_name_H-M   'P 1'
#
loop_
_entity.id
_entity.type
_entity.pdbx_description
1 polymer ?
#
loop_
_entity_poly.entity_id
_entity_poly.type
_entity_poly.pdbx_seq_one_letter_code
_entity_poly.pdbx_strand_id
1 'polypeptide(L)'
;MIQGLLTLNHENYEAQRWHVSLIYWGLVIFGTVINIWGSRLLTVMEKSSLIIHILAFIAIFAVMWACSPTKHSADFVFTLFENNSGWRSEGIAWSLGMLSSSYVLAGYDGAIHFGEEMANPEVATALHSATGYPIIEIFRSITGSKEASSAMVAILILAAWLATIALLASTARMVWSLTRDKALPGHTYLVELDRKTQLPKRAILATGVILVLLGLINIGSTTAFNAILSLAVLGLHVSYVVPIALMLRLRLFSVIPVHYGPWKLGRSGVAVNLASVCYLLYTSIFMVFPPYQPVTALNMNYSSLIFGVTLKPLVPKISERSSHLHAQPRTTAAKQVEDAHRLPALQTEEHQTCQGNFERAPAVSTVKVSEPTIAQLVITPSEPAPTISDTRDARSLYMATQAADFRAFEDPGASHTDYGGKPRYQSLADDSNESNESLDLLSSVETLKPRLESTTGQLMDWPDLYLPLTLSLEDEDTEITKHYFSSVCRIQSCIDSSNNFFREEIGSMMASSPLIYHCVLSMSAAHVANIRGNLRTTALDHRTKAITCLKVGIMKMKKEKDLRSCSSVDHSTEALLGSILLGMTDGWHNPSFLGSIHLHGARVLFKRWISGIDNGTGTSLAVAFPSRIGSAIVGIMAYWEAMSSFLTNQSLDAISYFENVCNQGPTTIIQPTPWTGIGTALFVYLAKVGTLARQRTLVKNLSLVGKSEEIQNQLEADLVESARDTEAALLAFQAPSKDRVEDTGDPSTPIRHLQQLAHVYRLSALLELYRNFPVLLNSQVGALSAEPAPAHKLLALTTAVLTTIATIPQTSGVNSLLTLPLLIAGSTLQSTIQSTPRKCREGSWAILSDDIISLSSQDDVQQYWRNFVRGRLQAIRDYVGIATVSWAIEIVEKVWTRCDTQVLSLPTEFVQWIDVMVDEKLEAIFG
;
A
#
# COMPACT_ATOMS: atom_id res chain seq x y z
N MET A 1 -32.91 -15.80 25.58
CA MET A 1 -33.72 -14.57 25.74
C MET A 1 -35.04 -14.63 24.99
N ILE A 2 -35.08 -14.89 23.67
CA ILE A 2 -36.36 -15.02 22.92
C ILE A 2 -37.32 -16.02 23.59
N GLN A 3 -36.84 -17.21 23.94
CA GLN A 3 -37.65 -18.19 24.66
C GLN A 3 -38.13 -17.68 26.02
N GLY A 4 -37.30 -16.92 26.76
CA GLY A 4 -37.70 -16.32 28.02
C GLY A 4 -38.82 -15.28 27.87
N LEU A 5 -38.84 -14.53 26.76
CA LEU A 5 -39.96 -13.65 26.42
C LEU A 5 -41.24 -14.42 26.08
N LEU A 6 -41.13 -15.57 25.43
CA LEU A 6 -42.29 -16.43 25.18
C LEU A 6 -42.88 -16.93 26.49
N THR A 7 -42.04 -17.37 27.43
CA THR A 7 -42.50 -17.79 28.77
C THR A 7 -43.10 -16.63 29.57
N LEU A 8 -42.57 -15.41 29.44
CA LEU A 8 -43.11 -14.24 30.13
C LEU A 8 -44.49 -13.82 29.59
N ASN A 9 -44.69 -13.89 28.27
CA ASN A 9 -45.90 -13.36 27.62
C ASN A 9 -46.99 -14.43 27.39
N HIS A 10 -46.64 -15.71 27.41
CA HIS A 10 -47.57 -16.82 27.19
C HIS A 10 -47.53 -17.80 28.37
N GLU A 11 -48.56 -17.73 29.21
CA GLU A 11 -48.66 -18.54 30.44
C GLU A 11 -48.71 -20.05 30.18
N ASN A 12 -49.19 -20.48 29.00
CA ASN A 12 -49.30 -21.90 28.63
C ASN A 12 -48.06 -22.45 27.89
N TYR A 13 -46.98 -21.67 27.78
CA TYR A 13 -45.79 -22.08 27.04
C TYR A 13 -44.78 -22.84 27.92
N GLU A 14 -44.56 -24.12 27.62
CA GLU A 14 -43.53 -24.92 28.29
C GLU A 14 -42.19 -24.86 27.53
N ALA A 15 -41.14 -24.38 28.20
CA ALA A 15 -39.82 -24.23 27.60
C ALA A 15 -39.12 -25.59 27.45
N GLN A 16 -38.96 -26.06 26.20
CA GLN A 16 -38.21 -27.28 25.86
C GLN A 16 -36.88 -26.95 25.15
N ARG A 17 -35.88 -27.84 25.26
CA ARG A 17 -34.54 -27.64 24.66
C ARG A 17 -34.56 -27.55 23.14
N TRP A 18 -35.44 -28.31 22.50
CA TRP A 18 -35.59 -28.29 21.05
C TRP A 18 -36.20 -26.97 20.55
N HIS A 19 -37.04 -26.28 21.35
CA HIS A 19 -37.52 -24.93 21.00
C HIS A 19 -36.35 -23.96 20.82
N VAL A 20 -35.37 -23.96 21.75
CA VAL A 20 -34.16 -23.13 21.67
C VAL A 20 -33.36 -23.44 20.41
N SER A 21 -33.21 -24.73 20.11
CA SER A 21 -32.42 -25.22 18.98
C SER A 21 -33.04 -24.79 17.64
N LEU A 22 -34.38 -24.81 17.53
CA LEU A 22 -35.10 -24.31 16.35
C LEU A 22 -34.98 -22.79 16.20
N ILE A 23 -35.13 -22.02 17.28
CA ILE A 23 -34.93 -20.56 17.25
C ILE A 23 -33.50 -20.25 16.80
N TYR A 24 -32.51 -20.92 17.38
CA TYR A 24 -31.11 -20.79 17.01
C TYR A 24 -30.87 -21.09 15.52
N TRP A 25 -31.41 -22.19 15.00
CA TRP A 25 -31.30 -22.51 13.57
C TRP A 25 -31.97 -21.46 12.69
N GLY A 26 -33.15 -20.98 13.07
CA GLY A 26 -33.84 -19.91 12.35
C GLY A 26 -32.97 -18.65 12.23
N LEU A 27 -32.35 -18.23 13.34
CA LEU A 27 -31.48 -17.05 13.36
C LEU A 27 -30.19 -17.26 12.57
N VAL A 28 -29.56 -18.45 12.67
CA VAL A 28 -28.34 -18.78 11.92
C VAL A 28 -28.62 -18.87 10.43
N ILE A 29 -29.67 -19.60 10.02
CA ILE A 29 -30.08 -19.73 8.62
C ILE A 29 -30.39 -18.35 8.05
N PHE A 30 -31.14 -17.52 8.77
CA PHE A 30 -31.41 -16.15 8.34
C PHE A 30 -30.12 -15.35 8.18
N GLY A 31 -29.20 -15.42 9.14
CA GLY A 31 -27.90 -14.76 9.06
C GLY A 31 -27.05 -15.27 7.87
N THR A 32 -27.08 -16.57 7.59
CA THR A 32 -26.42 -17.17 6.42
C THR A 32 -27.04 -16.66 5.11
N VAL A 33 -28.37 -16.60 5.03
CA VAL A 33 -29.10 -16.09 3.87
C VAL A 33 -28.73 -14.62 3.62
N ILE A 34 -28.76 -13.77 4.64
CA ILE A 34 -28.34 -12.37 4.49
C ILE A 34 -26.89 -12.26 4.04
N ASN A 35 -25.99 -13.10 4.55
CA ASN A 35 -24.58 -13.04 4.15
C ASN A 35 -24.33 -13.54 2.71
N ILE A 36 -25.20 -14.40 2.16
CA ILE A 36 -25.07 -14.89 0.79
C ILE A 36 -25.72 -13.93 -0.23
N TRP A 37 -26.91 -13.42 0.08
CA TRP A 37 -27.74 -12.65 -0.88
C TRP A 37 -27.88 -11.17 -0.52
N GLY A 38 -27.61 -10.77 0.72
CA GLY A 38 -27.83 -9.43 1.25
C GLY A 38 -26.56 -8.58 1.33
N SER A 39 -25.63 -8.67 0.38
CA SER A 39 -24.33 -7.96 0.43
C SER A 39 -24.46 -6.45 0.63
N ARG A 40 -25.46 -5.81 0.01
CA ARG A 40 -25.77 -4.38 0.21
C ARG A 40 -26.46 -4.09 1.55
N LEU A 41 -27.28 -5.03 2.01
CA LEU A 41 -28.00 -4.92 3.29
C LEU A 41 -27.04 -5.04 4.48
N LEU A 42 -25.98 -5.85 4.35
CA LEU A 42 -24.99 -6.07 5.41
C LEU A 42 -24.33 -4.76 5.87
N THR A 43 -23.92 -3.90 4.94
CA THR A 43 -23.33 -2.58 5.27
C THR A 43 -24.32 -1.65 5.98
N VAL A 44 -25.60 -1.69 5.59
CA VAL A 44 -26.65 -0.93 6.27
C VAL A 44 -26.90 -1.48 7.67
N MET A 45 -26.95 -2.81 7.81
CA MET A 45 -27.14 -3.50 9.09
C MET A 45 -26.00 -3.24 10.06
N GLU A 46 -24.75 -3.15 9.60
CA GLU A 46 -23.58 -2.81 10.42
C GLU A 46 -23.69 -1.37 10.96
N LYS A 47 -24.01 -0.39 10.09
CA LYS A 47 -24.20 1.01 10.49
C LYS A 47 -25.40 1.16 11.44
N SER A 48 -26.53 0.52 11.13
CA SER A 48 -27.72 0.57 11.97
C SER A 48 -27.50 -0.14 13.31
N SER A 49 -26.74 -1.24 13.33
CA SER A 49 -26.39 -1.95 14.56
C SER A 49 -25.66 -1.03 15.54
N LEU A 50 -24.66 -0.26 15.08
CA LEU A 50 -23.97 0.70 15.93
C LEU A 50 -24.90 1.76 16.52
N ILE A 51 -25.78 2.32 15.69
CA ILE A 51 -26.76 3.33 16.14
C ILE A 51 -27.73 2.72 17.16
N ILE A 52 -28.27 1.52 16.87
CA ILE A 52 -29.18 0.81 17.76
C ILE A 52 -28.49 0.51 19.09
N HIS A 53 -27.23 0.08 19.12
CA HIS A 53 -26.52 -0.20 20.38
C HIS A 53 -26.38 1.06 21.25
N ILE A 54 -26.00 2.19 20.67
CA ILE A 54 -25.85 3.46 21.39
C ILE A 54 -27.21 3.95 21.92
N LEU A 55 -28.22 3.96 21.07
CA LEU A 55 -29.57 4.40 21.45
C LEU A 55 -30.20 3.45 22.47
N ALA A 56 -30.03 2.13 22.30
CA ALA A 56 -30.49 1.11 23.23
C ALA A 56 -29.85 1.30 24.60
N PHE A 57 -28.54 1.54 24.66
CA PHE A 57 -27.84 1.80 25.91
C PHE A 57 -28.42 3.02 26.63
N ILE A 58 -28.56 4.15 25.92
CA ILE A 58 -29.12 5.38 26.50
C ILE A 58 -30.57 5.17 26.95
N ALA A 59 -31.40 4.50 26.14
CA ALA A 59 -32.79 4.25 26.45
C ALA A 59 -32.97 3.32 27.65
N ILE A 60 -32.25 2.19 27.68
CA ILE A 60 -32.30 1.24 28.81
C ILE A 60 -31.80 1.93 30.07
N PHE A 61 -30.68 2.67 29.99
CA PHE A 61 -30.16 3.42 31.14
C PHE A 61 -31.15 4.47 31.65
N ALA A 62 -31.77 5.24 30.76
CA ALA A 62 -32.76 6.24 31.12
C ALA A 62 -34.00 5.62 31.78
N VAL A 63 -34.51 4.51 31.25
CA VAL A 63 -35.64 3.78 31.83
C VAL A 63 -35.27 3.21 33.20
N MET A 64 -34.11 2.57 33.33
CA MET A 64 -33.64 2.07 34.63
C MET A 64 -33.48 3.20 35.64
N TRP A 65 -32.92 4.34 35.23
CA TRP A 65 -32.75 5.49 36.12
C TRP A 65 -34.07 6.10 36.59
N ALA A 66 -35.03 6.22 35.67
CA ALA A 66 -36.33 6.85 35.90
C ALA A 66 -37.31 5.94 36.66
N CYS A 67 -37.31 4.64 36.36
CA CYS A 67 -38.25 3.68 36.94
C CYS A 67 -37.72 2.99 38.20
N SER A 68 -36.40 2.98 38.45
CA SER A 68 -35.86 2.34 39.65
C SER A 68 -36.34 3.06 40.92
N PRO A 69 -37.08 2.37 41.81
CA PRO A 69 -37.67 2.98 43.00
C PRO A 69 -36.62 3.37 44.05
N THR A 70 -35.48 2.69 44.06
CA THR A 70 -34.35 2.95 44.96
C THR A 70 -33.05 3.04 44.18
N LYS A 71 -32.09 3.81 44.69
CA LYS A 71 -30.73 3.94 44.15
C LYS A 71 -29.75 3.61 45.27
N HIS A 72 -28.75 2.79 44.97
CA HIS A 72 -27.76 2.39 45.96
C HIS A 72 -26.81 3.54 46.32
N SER A 73 -26.25 3.51 47.53
CA SER A 73 -25.24 4.47 47.98
C SER A 73 -23.89 4.22 47.29
N ALA A 74 -23.03 5.23 47.23
CA ALA A 74 -21.68 5.06 46.67
C ALA A 74 -20.85 4.04 47.45
N ASP A 75 -21.05 3.97 48.78
CA ASP A 75 -20.40 2.97 49.64
C ASP A 75 -20.79 1.54 49.19
N PHE A 76 -22.09 1.29 49.04
CA PHE A 76 -22.58 0.03 48.51
C PHE A 76 -21.94 -0.36 47.16
N VAL A 77 -21.79 0.59 46.22
CA VAL A 77 -21.28 0.32 44.87
C VAL A 77 -19.76 0.10 44.83
N PHE A 78 -19.00 0.82 45.65
CA PHE A 78 -17.53 0.84 45.53
C PHE A 78 -16.80 0.08 46.65
N THR A 79 -17.46 -0.28 47.76
CA THR A 79 -16.79 -0.89 48.93
C THR A 79 -17.36 -2.25 49.33
N LEU A 80 -18.62 -2.56 49.01
CA LEU A 80 -19.24 -3.83 49.40
C LEU A 80 -18.72 -4.99 48.53
N PHE A 81 -18.22 -6.04 49.18
CA PHE A 81 -17.83 -7.29 48.53
C PHE A 81 -18.67 -8.46 49.09
N GLU A 82 -19.53 -9.03 48.24
CA GLU A 82 -20.35 -10.19 48.59
C GLU A 82 -19.89 -11.44 47.83
N ASN A 83 -19.59 -12.52 48.56
CA ASN A 83 -19.19 -13.80 47.98
C ASN A 83 -20.34 -14.81 48.04
N ASN A 84 -21.11 -14.87 46.96
CA ASN A 84 -22.22 -15.83 46.78
C ASN A 84 -21.82 -17.08 45.98
N SER A 85 -20.53 -17.26 45.67
CA SER A 85 -20.03 -18.35 44.82
C SER A 85 -19.90 -19.70 45.56
N GLY A 86 -19.95 -19.68 46.90
CA GLY A 86 -19.69 -20.86 47.75
C GLY A 86 -18.19 -21.22 47.86
N TRP A 87 -17.29 -20.52 47.17
CA TRP A 87 -15.85 -20.67 47.36
C TRP A 87 -15.40 -20.05 48.67
N ARG A 88 -14.59 -20.78 49.45
CA ARG A 88 -14.08 -20.30 50.75
C ARG A 88 -13.14 -19.09 50.65
N SER A 89 -12.49 -18.90 49.51
CA SER A 89 -11.57 -17.79 49.28
C SER A 89 -12.26 -16.68 48.51
N GLU A 90 -12.30 -15.49 49.10
CA GLU A 90 -12.77 -14.27 48.46
C GLU A 90 -11.97 -13.93 47.21
N GLY A 91 -10.67 -14.22 47.18
CA GLY A 91 -9.83 -14.01 46.00
C GLY A 91 -10.23 -14.90 44.82
N ILE A 92 -10.63 -16.15 45.08
CA ILE A 92 -11.15 -17.04 44.02
C ILE A 92 -12.50 -16.53 43.53
N ALA A 93 -13.40 -16.13 44.45
CA ALA A 93 -14.69 -15.56 44.10
C ALA A 93 -14.55 -14.30 43.24
N TRP A 94 -13.63 -13.40 43.61
CA TRP A 94 -13.30 -12.21 42.82
C TRP A 94 -12.72 -12.56 41.44
N SER A 95 -11.81 -13.53 41.38
CA SER A 95 -11.22 -14.00 40.11
C SER A 95 -12.30 -14.57 39.18
N LEU A 96 -13.26 -15.31 39.73
CA LEU A 96 -14.40 -15.84 38.99
C LEU A 96 -15.35 -14.72 38.52
N GLY A 97 -15.65 -13.77 39.40
CA GLY A 97 -16.49 -12.61 39.08
C GLY A 97 -15.90 -11.76 37.94
N MET A 98 -14.58 -11.55 37.91
CA MET A 98 -13.91 -10.83 36.83
C MET A 98 -14.10 -11.50 35.45
N LEU A 99 -14.24 -12.83 35.38
CA LEU A 99 -14.40 -13.53 34.11
C LEU A 99 -15.67 -13.09 33.37
N SER A 100 -16.73 -12.71 34.08
CA SER A 100 -17.97 -12.20 33.48
C SER A 100 -17.71 -11.05 32.49
N SER A 101 -16.79 -10.14 32.84
CA SER A 101 -16.35 -9.04 31.97
C SER A 101 -15.60 -9.52 30.73
N SER A 102 -14.85 -10.63 30.84
CA SER A 102 -14.14 -11.24 29.71
C SER A 102 -15.09 -11.97 28.75
N TYR A 103 -16.20 -12.50 29.26
CA TYR A 103 -17.27 -13.11 28.45
C TYR A 103 -18.10 -12.08 27.67
N VAL A 104 -18.04 -10.77 28.00
CA VAL A 104 -18.67 -9.70 27.21
C VAL A 104 -18.09 -9.62 25.79
N LEU A 105 -16.82 -10.02 25.60
CA LEU A 105 -16.21 -10.16 24.27
C LEU A 105 -16.88 -11.24 23.39
N ALA A 106 -17.67 -12.14 24.01
CA ALA A 106 -18.50 -13.14 23.33
C ALA A 106 -20.01 -12.84 23.42
N GLY A 107 -20.48 -12.05 24.40
CA GLY A 107 -21.75 -11.31 24.34
C GLY A 107 -23.05 -12.01 24.80
N TYR A 108 -23.02 -13.25 25.31
CA TYR A 108 -24.28 -13.96 25.67
C TYR A 108 -24.45 -14.28 27.17
N ASP A 109 -23.36 -14.29 27.94
CA ASP A 109 -23.32 -14.79 29.34
C ASP A 109 -23.54 -13.71 30.42
N GLY A 110 -23.34 -12.44 30.06
CA GLY A 110 -23.42 -11.32 31.01
C GLY A 110 -24.80 -11.16 31.67
N ALA A 111 -25.89 -11.53 30.98
CA ALA A 111 -27.25 -11.44 31.52
C ALA A 111 -27.56 -12.43 32.66
N ILE A 112 -26.79 -13.52 32.75
CA ILE A 112 -26.90 -14.49 33.85
C ILE A 112 -26.16 -13.95 35.08
N HIS A 113 -24.99 -13.37 34.87
CA HIS A 113 -24.16 -12.79 35.93
C HIS A 113 -24.67 -11.45 36.48
N PHE A 114 -25.40 -10.64 35.70
CA PHE A 114 -26.07 -9.44 36.22
C PHE A 114 -27.10 -9.73 37.32
N GLY A 115 -27.61 -10.97 37.42
CA GLY A 115 -28.45 -11.40 38.53
C GLY A 115 -27.70 -11.65 39.84
N GLU A 116 -26.38 -11.75 39.81
CA GLU A 116 -25.52 -12.11 40.95
C GLU A 116 -25.02 -10.87 41.73
N GLU A 117 -25.09 -9.68 41.14
CA GLU A 117 -24.59 -8.40 41.70
C GLU A 117 -25.67 -7.59 42.46
N MET A 118 -26.88 -8.12 42.65
CA MET A 118 -27.99 -7.43 43.33
C MET A 118 -28.12 -7.84 44.79
N ALA A 119 -27.91 -6.91 45.72
CA ALA A 119 -27.80 -7.20 47.16
C ALA A 119 -29.11 -7.29 47.96
N ASN A 120 -30.28 -7.41 47.33
CA ASN A 120 -31.53 -7.65 48.07
C ASN A 120 -32.40 -8.68 47.36
N PRO A 121 -32.45 -9.93 47.86
CA PRO A 121 -33.13 -10.99 47.16
C PRO A 121 -34.62 -11.07 47.46
N GLU A 122 -35.45 -10.58 46.52
CA GLU A 122 -36.55 -11.40 45.99
C GLU A 122 -36.02 -12.52 45.05
N VAL A 123 -34.69 -12.74 45.05
CA VAL A 123 -33.89 -13.58 44.14
C VAL A 123 -34.30 -15.04 44.10
N ALA A 124 -34.98 -15.60 45.11
CA ALA A 124 -35.57 -16.94 44.94
C ALA A 124 -36.49 -16.98 43.71
N THR A 125 -37.25 -15.91 43.46
CA THR A 125 -38.18 -15.80 42.33
C THR A 125 -37.49 -15.47 41.01
N ALA A 126 -36.38 -14.71 41.01
CA ALA A 126 -35.66 -14.35 39.78
C ALA A 126 -34.69 -15.44 39.31
N LEU A 127 -33.94 -16.07 40.22
CA LEU A 127 -33.06 -17.21 39.91
C LEU A 127 -33.85 -18.47 39.56
N HIS A 128 -35.04 -18.66 40.15
CA HIS A 128 -36.01 -19.69 39.75
C HIS A 128 -37.09 -19.15 38.81
N SER A 129 -36.88 -17.99 38.17
CA SER A 129 -37.92 -17.44 37.29
C SER A 129 -38.21 -18.43 36.17
N ALA A 130 -39.49 -18.59 35.84
CA ALA A 130 -39.92 -19.44 34.74
C ALA A 130 -39.24 -19.05 33.41
N THR A 131 -38.76 -17.81 33.29
CA THR A 131 -38.07 -17.31 32.10
C THR A 131 -36.63 -17.84 31.96
N GLY A 132 -35.97 -18.22 33.05
CA GLY A 132 -34.57 -18.67 33.06
C GLY A 132 -33.53 -17.60 32.74
N TYR A 133 -33.91 -16.31 32.67
CA TYR A 133 -33.01 -15.19 32.38
C TYR A 133 -33.22 -14.04 33.40
N PRO A 134 -32.28 -13.85 34.35
CA PRO A 134 -32.43 -12.85 35.42
C PRO A 134 -32.74 -11.43 34.92
N ILE A 135 -32.11 -11.01 33.82
CA ILE A 135 -32.33 -9.68 33.23
C ILE A 135 -33.79 -9.37 32.88
N ILE A 136 -34.57 -10.39 32.48
CA ILE A 136 -35.98 -10.21 32.12
C ILE A 136 -36.81 -9.87 33.36
N GLU A 137 -36.52 -10.56 34.47
CA GLU A 137 -37.18 -10.32 35.75
C GLU A 137 -36.72 -9.00 36.38
N ILE A 138 -35.45 -8.62 36.23
CA ILE A 138 -34.95 -7.31 36.67
C ILE A 138 -35.69 -6.18 35.95
N PHE A 139 -35.82 -6.25 34.62
CA PHE A 139 -36.57 -5.25 33.87
C PHE A 139 -38.05 -5.25 34.26
N ARG A 140 -38.64 -6.41 34.54
CA ARG A 140 -40.03 -6.50 35.00
C ARG A 140 -40.22 -5.88 36.39
N SER A 141 -39.32 -6.16 37.32
CA SER A 141 -39.34 -5.64 38.70
C SER A 141 -39.16 -4.12 38.72
N ILE A 142 -38.23 -3.59 37.90
CA ILE A 142 -37.98 -2.15 37.80
C ILE A 142 -39.13 -1.42 37.10
N THR A 143 -39.66 -1.95 36.00
CA THR A 143 -40.69 -1.25 35.22
C THR A 143 -42.11 -1.48 35.73
N GLY A 144 -42.33 -2.55 36.49
CA GLY A 144 -43.66 -2.98 36.95
C GLY A 144 -44.59 -3.48 35.83
N SER A 145 -44.13 -3.56 34.58
CA SER A 145 -44.95 -3.94 33.41
C SER A 145 -44.27 -5.03 32.58
N LYS A 146 -45.05 -6.05 32.21
CA LYS A 146 -44.58 -7.13 31.32
C LYS A 146 -44.31 -6.62 29.90
N GLU A 147 -45.08 -5.64 29.43
CA GLU A 147 -44.97 -5.03 28.11
C GLU A 147 -43.68 -4.19 28.00
N ALA A 148 -43.43 -3.35 29.01
CA ALA A 148 -42.22 -2.52 29.07
C ALA A 148 -40.95 -3.37 29.17
N SER A 149 -40.95 -4.37 30.05
CA SER A 149 -39.85 -5.34 30.14
C SER A 149 -39.63 -6.07 28.80
N SER A 150 -40.70 -6.54 28.15
CA SER A 150 -40.59 -7.21 26.85
C SER A 150 -39.97 -6.31 25.77
N ALA A 151 -40.33 -5.03 25.73
CA ALA A 151 -39.74 -4.07 24.78
C ALA A 151 -38.23 -3.86 25.04
N MET A 152 -37.82 -3.72 26.30
CA MET A 152 -36.40 -3.55 26.66
C MET A 152 -35.58 -4.81 26.29
N VAL A 153 -36.10 -6.00 26.57
CA VAL A 153 -35.44 -7.26 26.21
C VAL A 153 -35.40 -7.45 24.69
N ALA A 154 -36.45 -7.06 23.96
CA ALA A 154 -36.47 -7.15 22.49
C ALA A 154 -35.38 -6.28 21.84
N ILE A 155 -35.10 -5.10 22.40
CA ILE A 155 -33.98 -4.25 21.98
C ILE A 155 -32.64 -4.97 22.15
N LEU A 156 -32.41 -5.62 23.29
CA LEU A 156 -31.19 -6.41 23.52
C LEU A 156 -31.04 -7.58 22.56
N ILE A 157 -32.14 -8.30 22.30
CA ILE A 157 -32.17 -9.42 21.34
C ILE A 157 -31.81 -8.93 19.94
N LEU A 158 -32.41 -7.81 19.50
CA LEU A 158 -32.17 -7.24 18.18
C LEU A 158 -30.70 -6.81 18.02
N ALA A 159 -30.15 -6.12 19.03
CA ALA A 159 -28.77 -5.68 19.05
C ALA A 159 -27.79 -6.87 18.95
N ALA A 160 -27.98 -7.88 19.80
CA ALA A 160 -27.16 -9.10 19.79
C ALA A 160 -27.25 -9.84 18.45
N TRP A 161 -28.45 -10.00 17.90
CA TRP A 161 -28.64 -10.70 16.64
C TRP A 161 -27.99 -9.99 15.45
N LEU A 162 -28.12 -8.66 15.35
CA LEU A 162 -27.43 -7.90 14.30
C LEU A 162 -25.91 -8.07 14.36
N ALA A 163 -25.32 -8.13 15.56
CA ALA A 163 -23.90 -8.40 15.74
C ALA A 163 -23.49 -9.82 15.27
N THR A 164 -24.34 -10.83 15.50
CA THR A 164 -24.05 -12.22 15.07
C THR A 164 -23.96 -12.37 13.56
N ILE A 165 -24.74 -11.61 12.78
CA ILE A 165 -24.71 -11.65 11.31
C ILE A 165 -23.33 -11.20 10.79
N ALA A 166 -22.75 -10.15 11.37
CA ALA A 166 -21.42 -9.66 11.02
C ALA A 166 -20.30 -10.63 11.47
N LEU A 167 -20.43 -11.24 12.65
CA LEU A 167 -19.49 -12.26 13.13
C LEU A 167 -19.45 -13.50 12.23
N LEU A 168 -20.61 -13.94 11.72
CA LEU A 168 -20.70 -15.02 10.75
C LEU A 168 -19.94 -14.70 9.47
N ALA A 169 -20.08 -13.47 8.96
CA ALA A 169 -19.36 -12.98 7.77
C ALA A 169 -17.85 -13.00 7.99
N SER A 170 -17.38 -12.48 9.13
CA SER A 170 -15.97 -12.44 9.50
C SER A 170 -15.37 -13.85 9.59
N THR A 171 -16.08 -14.77 10.27
CA THR A 171 -15.66 -16.17 10.41
C THR A 171 -15.56 -16.86 9.06
N ALA A 172 -16.55 -16.66 8.17
CA ALA A 172 -16.52 -17.24 6.84
C ALA A 172 -15.35 -16.73 5.97
N ARG A 173 -14.96 -15.44 6.11
CA ARG A 173 -13.76 -14.89 5.44
C ARG A 173 -12.47 -15.53 5.96
N MET A 174 -12.39 -15.81 7.26
CA MET A 174 -11.25 -16.51 7.85
C MET A 174 -11.17 -17.97 7.38
N VAL A 175 -12.31 -18.68 7.33
CA VAL A 175 -12.39 -20.04 6.75
C VAL A 175 -11.92 -20.03 5.30
N TRP A 176 -12.41 -19.07 4.50
CA TRP A 176 -12.00 -18.92 3.12
C TRP A 176 -10.49 -18.64 2.98
N SER A 177 -9.91 -17.73 3.80
CA SER A 177 -8.47 -17.47 3.75
C SER A 177 -7.63 -18.70 4.12
N LEU A 178 -8.08 -19.49 5.09
CA LEU A 178 -7.40 -20.74 5.46
C LEU A 178 -7.52 -21.81 4.36
N THR A 179 -8.65 -21.87 3.65
CA THR A 179 -8.80 -22.79 2.50
C THR A 179 -7.92 -22.38 1.33
N ARG A 180 -7.74 -21.08 1.07
CA ARG A 180 -6.80 -20.57 0.06
C ARG A 180 -5.36 -21.04 0.34
N ASP A 181 -4.99 -21.08 1.61
CA ASP A 181 -3.65 -21.51 2.06
C ASP A 181 -3.56 -23.05 2.24
N LYS A 182 -4.54 -23.81 1.70
CA LYS A 182 -4.66 -25.29 1.76
C LYS A 182 -4.63 -25.86 3.19
N ALA A 183 -5.03 -25.07 4.19
CA ALA A 183 -4.98 -25.47 5.59
C ALA A 183 -6.19 -26.30 6.05
N LEU A 184 -7.28 -26.31 5.27
CA LEU A 184 -8.54 -27.00 5.60
C LEU A 184 -8.90 -28.10 4.59
N PRO A 185 -9.58 -29.18 5.02
CA PRO A 185 -10.12 -30.18 4.11
C PRO A 185 -11.18 -29.55 3.18
N GLY A 186 -11.28 -30.05 1.94
CA GLY A 186 -12.19 -29.48 0.94
C GLY A 186 -11.74 -28.11 0.38
N HIS A 187 -10.45 -27.77 0.51
CA HIS A 187 -9.89 -26.49 0.05
C HIS A 187 -10.22 -26.16 -1.41
N THR A 188 -10.26 -27.16 -2.30
CA THR A 188 -10.62 -26.97 -3.72
C THR A 188 -12.06 -26.50 -3.92
N TYR A 189 -12.98 -26.93 -3.07
CA TYR A 189 -14.39 -26.55 -3.15
C TYR A 189 -14.67 -25.21 -2.44
N LEU A 190 -14.05 -25.00 -1.27
CA LEU A 190 -14.33 -23.85 -0.39
C LEU A 190 -13.61 -22.56 -0.81
N VAL A 191 -12.52 -22.63 -1.58
CA VAL A 191 -11.75 -21.46 -2.04
C VAL A 191 -12.46 -20.68 -3.15
N GLU A 192 -13.45 -21.27 -3.82
CA GLU A 192 -14.12 -20.64 -4.96
C GLU A 192 -14.96 -19.43 -4.53
N LEU A 193 -14.77 -18.32 -5.23
CA LEU A 193 -15.56 -17.09 -5.08
C LEU A 193 -16.70 -17.06 -6.10
N ASP A 194 -17.86 -16.55 -5.69
CA ASP A 194 -18.97 -16.34 -6.62
C ASP A 194 -18.63 -15.26 -7.64
N ARG A 195 -18.76 -15.56 -8.94
CA ARG A 195 -18.42 -14.63 -10.02
C ARG A 195 -19.18 -13.31 -9.95
N LYS A 196 -20.46 -13.30 -9.54
CA LYS A 196 -21.27 -12.08 -9.55
C LYS A 196 -21.09 -11.21 -8.31
N THR A 197 -20.96 -11.83 -7.13
CA THR A 197 -20.90 -11.08 -5.87
C THR A 197 -19.50 -10.96 -5.27
N GLN A 198 -18.50 -11.69 -5.80
CA GLN A 198 -17.14 -11.80 -5.23
C GLN A 198 -17.12 -12.24 -3.76
N LEU A 199 -18.18 -12.94 -3.32
CA LEU A 199 -18.30 -13.44 -1.95
C LEU A 199 -17.97 -14.94 -1.91
N PRO A 200 -17.31 -15.43 -0.84
CA PRO A 200 -17.04 -16.84 -0.66
C PRO A 200 -18.30 -17.58 -0.18
N LYS A 201 -19.34 -17.65 -1.02
CA LYS A 201 -20.67 -18.21 -0.67
C LYS A 201 -20.59 -19.63 -0.10
N ARG A 202 -19.67 -20.46 -0.63
CA ARG A 202 -19.45 -21.82 -0.15
C ARG A 202 -18.85 -21.87 1.25
N ALA A 203 -17.91 -20.98 1.57
CA ALA A 203 -17.36 -20.86 2.92
C ALA A 203 -18.40 -20.32 3.91
N ILE A 204 -19.24 -19.37 3.48
CA ILE A 204 -20.36 -18.85 4.28
C ILE A 204 -21.37 -19.97 4.58
N LEU A 205 -21.76 -20.75 3.57
CA LEU A 205 -22.67 -21.88 3.73
C LEU A 205 -22.07 -22.96 4.64
N ALA A 206 -20.79 -23.32 4.44
CA ALA A 206 -20.11 -24.30 5.27
C ALA A 206 -20.08 -23.86 6.74
N THR A 207 -19.79 -22.59 7.01
CA THR A 207 -19.79 -22.02 8.36
C THR A 207 -21.20 -22.07 8.97
N GLY A 208 -22.23 -21.71 8.20
CA GLY A 208 -23.63 -21.80 8.64
C GLY A 208 -24.07 -23.23 8.97
N VAL A 209 -23.71 -24.20 8.13
CA VAL A 209 -24.01 -25.62 8.36
C VAL A 209 -23.33 -26.13 9.64
N ILE A 210 -22.06 -25.80 9.84
CA ILE A 210 -21.33 -26.19 11.07
C ILE A 210 -22.02 -25.62 12.32
N LEU A 211 -22.44 -24.35 12.27
CA LEU A 211 -23.18 -23.73 13.37
C LEU A 211 -24.51 -24.44 13.63
N VAL A 212 -25.31 -24.74 12.59
CA VAL A 212 -26.55 -25.52 12.72
C VAL A 212 -26.28 -26.89 13.38
N LEU A 213 -25.23 -27.59 12.96
CA LEU A 213 -24.84 -28.88 13.55
C LEU A 213 -24.41 -28.74 15.02
N LEU A 214 -23.69 -27.69 15.39
CA LEU A 214 -23.34 -27.41 16.79
C LEU A 214 -24.59 -27.15 17.64
N GLY A 215 -25.65 -26.59 17.06
CA GLY A 215 -26.95 -26.41 17.73
C GLY A 215 -27.64 -27.72 18.13
N LEU A 216 -27.39 -28.84 17.42
CA LEU A 216 -27.95 -30.15 17.78
C LEU A 216 -27.49 -30.63 19.16
N ILE A 217 -26.30 -30.20 19.61
CA ILE A 217 -25.72 -30.59 20.89
C ILE A 217 -26.63 -30.17 22.04
N ASN A 218 -27.29 -29.01 21.93
CA ASN A 218 -28.19 -28.48 22.95
C ASN A 218 -29.42 -29.37 23.20
N ILE A 219 -29.87 -30.14 22.20
CA ILE A 219 -30.98 -31.10 22.36
C ILE A 219 -30.56 -32.21 23.31
N GLY A 220 -29.35 -32.76 23.15
CA GLY A 220 -28.82 -33.84 23.98
C GLY A 220 -28.33 -33.36 25.35
N SER A 221 -27.56 -32.28 25.39
CA SER A 221 -26.95 -31.78 26.62
C SER A 221 -26.66 -30.28 26.57
N THR A 222 -27.33 -29.54 27.46
CA THR A 222 -27.04 -28.11 27.70
C THR A 222 -25.65 -27.91 28.28
N THR A 223 -25.18 -28.84 29.12
CA THR A 223 -23.82 -28.82 29.67
C THR A 223 -22.75 -28.93 28.58
N ALA A 224 -22.94 -29.84 27.61
CA ALA A 224 -22.01 -29.98 26.49
C ALA A 224 -22.02 -28.75 25.57
N PHE A 225 -23.20 -28.18 25.31
CA PHE A 225 -23.34 -26.95 24.54
C PHE A 225 -22.65 -25.77 25.23
N ASN A 226 -22.88 -25.57 26.53
CA ASN A 226 -22.24 -24.51 27.33
C ASN A 226 -20.73 -24.68 27.39
N ALA A 227 -20.22 -25.91 27.47
CA ALA A 227 -18.78 -26.17 27.46
C ALA A 227 -18.11 -25.72 26.15
N ILE A 228 -18.80 -25.85 25.00
CA ILE A 228 -18.33 -25.35 23.70
C ILE A 228 -18.34 -23.82 23.67
N LEU A 229 -19.38 -23.19 24.22
CA LEU A 229 -19.43 -21.72 24.33
C LEU A 229 -18.27 -21.19 25.19
N SER A 230 -18.03 -21.78 26.37
CA SER A 230 -16.90 -21.41 27.23
C SER A 230 -15.56 -21.67 26.55
N LEU A 231 -15.44 -22.77 25.80
CA LEU A 231 -14.25 -23.08 25.01
C LEU A 231 -13.96 -22.02 23.93
N ALA A 232 -15.00 -21.48 23.27
CA ALA A 232 -14.80 -20.46 22.24
C ALA A 232 -14.09 -19.21 22.81
N VAL A 233 -14.44 -18.82 24.04
CA VAL A 233 -13.84 -17.66 24.70
C VAL A 233 -12.44 -17.96 25.23
N LEU A 234 -12.20 -19.17 25.76
CA LEU A 234 -10.86 -19.63 26.09
C LEU A 234 -9.96 -19.68 24.85
N GLY A 235 -10.48 -20.18 23.72
CA GLY A 235 -9.78 -20.19 22.43
C GLY A 235 -9.43 -18.80 21.93
N LEU A 236 -10.34 -17.82 22.11
CA LEU A 236 -10.09 -16.42 21.80
C LEU A 236 -8.94 -15.85 22.65
N HIS A 237 -8.92 -16.13 23.96
CA HIS A 237 -7.83 -15.70 24.85
C HIS A 237 -6.49 -16.28 24.41
N VAL A 238 -6.42 -17.58 24.14
CA VAL A 238 -5.22 -18.25 23.63
C VAL A 238 -4.77 -17.63 22.31
N SER A 239 -5.72 -17.32 21.41
CA SER A 239 -5.41 -16.69 20.12
C SER A 239 -4.79 -15.29 20.25
N TYR A 240 -5.09 -14.55 21.32
CA TYR A 240 -4.45 -13.27 21.63
C TYR A 240 -3.11 -13.42 22.33
N VAL A 241 -2.97 -14.41 23.23
CA VAL A 241 -1.70 -14.67 23.92
C VAL A 241 -0.58 -14.97 22.93
N VAL A 242 -0.83 -15.78 21.90
CA VAL A 242 0.20 -16.20 20.92
C VAL A 242 0.90 -15.02 20.23
N PRO A 243 0.23 -14.12 19.48
CA PRO A 243 0.88 -13.00 18.80
C PRO A 243 1.50 -12.00 19.78
N ILE A 244 0.89 -11.76 20.95
CA ILE A 244 1.45 -10.83 21.95
C ILE A 244 2.73 -11.40 22.56
N ALA A 245 2.76 -12.69 22.89
CA ALA A 245 3.93 -13.38 23.42
C ALA A 245 5.06 -13.46 22.39
N LEU A 246 4.74 -13.73 21.11
CA LEU A 246 5.72 -13.68 20.02
C LEU A 246 6.29 -12.27 19.86
N MET A 247 5.44 -11.24 19.87
CA MET A 247 5.88 -9.84 19.79
C MET A 247 6.75 -9.45 20.99
N LEU A 248 6.41 -9.91 22.20
CA LEU A 248 7.20 -9.69 23.41
C LEU A 248 8.56 -10.39 23.32
N ARG A 249 8.60 -11.64 22.86
CA ARG A 249 9.84 -12.39 22.61
C ARG A 249 10.72 -11.68 21.58
N LEU A 250 10.13 -11.20 20.48
CA LEU A 250 10.84 -10.42 19.46
C LEU A 250 11.44 -9.15 20.06
N ARG A 251 10.70 -8.43 20.90
CA ARG A 251 11.18 -7.20 21.55
C ARG A 251 12.27 -7.42 22.61
N LEU A 252 12.23 -8.54 23.33
CA LEU A 252 13.16 -8.82 24.44
C LEU A 252 14.43 -9.56 24.01
N PHE A 253 14.34 -10.45 23.01
CA PHE A 253 15.41 -11.40 22.71
C PHE A 253 15.91 -11.34 21.26
N SER A 254 15.21 -10.66 20.34
CA SER A 254 15.65 -10.61 18.94
C SER A 254 16.55 -9.41 18.68
N VAL A 255 17.69 -9.69 18.04
CA VAL A 255 18.64 -8.68 17.55
C VAL A 255 18.10 -7.97 16.30
N ILE A 256 17.10 -8.55 15.64
CA ILE A 256 16.44 -8.02 14.44
C ILE A 256 15.53 -6.85 14.82
N PRO A 257 15.68 -5.66 14.20
CA PRO A 257 14.80 -4.53 14.49
C PRO A 257 13.37 -4.82 14.02
N VAL A 258 12.43 -4.89 14.96
CA VAL A 258 10.99 -5.03 14.66
C VAL A 258 10.55 -3.87 13.78
N HIS A 259 10.06 -4.15 12.59
CA HIS A 259 9.50 -3.14 11.70
C HIS A 259 8.12 -2.73 12.22
N TYR A 260 7.97 -1.46 12.59
CA TYR A 260 6.73 -0.93 13.14
C TYR A 260 5.88 -0.34 12.02
N GLY A 261 4.56 -0.44 12.17
CA GLY A 261 3.62 0.37 11.38
C GLY A 261 3.70 1.86 11.76
N PRO A 262 2.78 2.70 11.24
CA PRO A 262 2.78 4.15 11.46
C PRO A 262 2.69 4.57 12.93
N TRP A 263 2.31 3.67 13.83
CA TRP A 263 2.21 3.91 15.26
C TRP A 263 3.10 2.97 16.08
N LYS A 264 3.76 3.53 17.12
CA LYS A 264 4.56 2.78 18.09
C LYS A 264 4.40 3.35 19.49
N LEU A 265 4.23 2.47 20.49
CA LEU A 265 4.20 2.84 21.91
C LEU A 265 5.60 2.86 22.56
N GLY A 266 6.67 2.72 21.76
CA GLY A 266 8.05 2.75 22.23
C GLY A 266 8.35 1.71 23.33
N ARG A 267 9.04 2.15 24.39
CA ARG A 267 9.45 1.29 25.52
C ARG A 267 8.26 0.82 26.36
N SER A 268 7.21 1.63 26.48
CA SER A 268 5.97 1.28 27.19
C SER A 268 5.27 0.07 26.57
N GLY A 269 5.50 -0.20 25.28
CA GLY A 269 4.97 -1.39 24.62
C GLY A 269 5.45 -2.72 25.23
N VAL A 270 6.64 -2.77 25.83
CA VAL A 270 7.12 -3.99 26.50
C VAL A 270 6.33 -4.23 27.78
N ALA A 271 6.14 -3.19 28.60
CA ALA A 271 5.36 -3.27 29.83
C ALA A 271 3.89 -3.64 29.55
N VAL A 272 3.28 -3.04 28.52
CA VAL A 272 1.92 -3.36 28.10
C VAL A 272 1.81 -4.80 27.63
N ASN A 273 2.69 -5.26 26.74
CA ASN A 273 2.66 -6.65 26.27
C ASN A 273 2.88 -7.66 27.40
N LEU A 274 3.78 -7.36 28.35
CA LEU A 274 4.02 -8.20 29.52
C LEU A 274 2.78 -8.26 30.42
N ALA A 275 2.18 -7.10 30.72
CA ALA A 275 0.95 -7.02 31.51
C ALA A 275 -0.21 -7.77 30.82
N SER A 276 -0.37 -7.63 29.50
CA SER A 276 -1.38 -8.36 28.74
C SER A 276 -1.18 -9.88 28.78
N VAL A 277 0.06 -10.37 28.62
CA VAL A 277 0.33 -11.82 28.72
C VAL A 277 0.06 -12.34 30.13
N CYS A 278 0.52 -11.64 31.16
CA CYS A 278 0.25 -12.02 32.55
C CYS A 278 -1.24 -12.04 32.86
N TYR A 279 -1.97 -11.00 32.44
CA TYR A 279 -3.41 -10.90 32.63
C TYR A 279 -4.17 -12.01 31.91
N LEU A 280 -3.89 -12.24 30.62
CA LEU A 280 -4.56 -13.27 29.83
C LEU A 280 -4.25 -14.69 30.32
N LEU A 281 -3.03 -14.96 30.79
CA LEU A 281 -2.68 -16.24 31.40
C LEU A 281 -3.41 -16.44 32.73
N TYR A 282 -3.46 -15.40 33.57
CA TYR A 282 -4.19 -15.42 34.82
C TYR A 282 -5.68 -15.69 34.60
N THR A 283 -6.35 -14.94 33.73
CA THR A 283 -7.79 -15.13 33.47
C THR A 283 -8.06 -16.50 32.84
N SER A 284 -7.20 -16.99 31.94
CA SER A 284 -7.36 -18.32 31.32
C SER A 284 -7.35 -19.47 32.32
N ILE A 285 -6.63 -19.36 33.44
CA ILE A 285 -6.62 -20.38 34.51
C ILE A 285 -7.96 -20.44 35.23
N PHE A 286 -8.50 -19.30 35.64
CA PHE A 286 -9.78 -19.26 36.35
C PHE A 286 -10.97 -19.51 35.43
N MET A 287 -10.81 -19.28 34.12
CA MET A 287 -11.86 -19.50 33.14
C MET A 287 -12.38 -20.93 33.08
N VAL A 288 -11.54 -21.91 33.43
CA VAL A 288 -11.92 -23.33 33.43
C VAL A 288 -12.46 -23.83 34.77
N PHE A 289 -12.58 -22.94 35.77
CA PHE A 289 -13.12 -23.29 37.09
C PHE A 289 -14.66 -23.32 37.06
N PRO A 290 -15.29 -24.12 37.95
CA PRO A 290 -16.73 -24.08 38.13
C PRO A 290 -17.15 -22.76 38.82
N PRO A 291 -18.26 -22.14 38.39
CA PRO A 291 -18.72 -20.85 38.91
C PRO A 291 -19.20 -20.95 40.37
N TYR A 292 -19.72 -22.11 40.81
CA TYR A 292 -20.23 -22.29 42.17
C TYR A 292 -19.78 -23.59 42.84
N GLN A 293 -19.81 -23.59 44.17
CA GLN A 293 -19.69 -24.76 45.03
C GLN A 293 -21.03 -25.10 45.72
N PRO A 294 -21.37 -26.39 45.90
CA PRO A 294 -20.61 -27.58 45.50
C PRO A 294 -20.62 -27.84 43.98
N VAL A 295 -19.55 -28.46 43.47
CA VAL A 295 -19.44 -28.83 42.04
C VAL A 295 -20.36 -30.01 41.74
N THR A 296 -21.17 -29.86 40.69
CA THR A 296 -22.06 -30.87 40.13
C THR A 296 -21.72 -31.10 38.67
N ALA A 297 -22.20 -32.20 38.08
CA ALA A 297 -22.03 -32.45 36.65
C ALA A 297 -22.69 -31.37 35.76
N LEU A 298 -23.64 -30.60 36.31
CA LEU A 298 -24.36 -29.56 35.56
C LEU A 298 -23.63 -28.21 35.57
N ASN A 299 -22.96 -27.85 36.67
CA ASN A 299 -22.26 -26.55 36.80
C ASN A 299 -20.75 -26.64 36.54
N MET A 300 -20.18 -27.83 36.34
CA MET A 300 -18.77 -27.96 36.01
C MET A 300 -18.45 -27.36 34.63
N ASN A 301 -17.37 -26.59 34.54
CA ASN A 301 -16.91 -26.04 33.27
C ASN A 301 -15.99 -27.03 32.55
N TYR A 302 -16.52 -27.71 31.54
CA TYR A 302 -15.80 -28.73 30.77
C TYR A 302 -14.93 -28.18 29.64
N SER A 303 -14.74 -26.86 29.54
CA SER A 303 -13.92 -26.24 28.49
C SER A 303 -12.48 -26.74 28.50
N SER A 304 -11.87 -26.98 29.67
CA SER A 304 -10.51 -27.54 29.79
C SER A 304 -10.38 -28.94 29.19
N LEU A 305 -11.38 -29.80 29.40
CA LEU A 305 -11.43 -31.16 28.85
C LEU A 305 -11.48 -31.10 27.32
N ILE A 306 -12.40 -30.32 26.77
CA ILE A 306 -12.57 -30.20 25.32
C ILE A 306 -11.33 -29.54 24.70
N PHE A 307 -10.79 -28.49 25.32
CA PHE A 307 -9.56 -27.83 24.88
C PHE A 307 -8.39 -28.82 24.82
N GLY A 308 -8.16 -29.61 25.87
CA GLY A 308 -7.13 -30.64 25.92
C GLY A 308 -7.29 -31.69 24.82
N VAL A 309 -8.52 -32.14 24.56
CA VAL A 309 -8.82 -33.09 23.47
C VAL A 309 -8.55 -32.46 22.09
N THR A 310 -8.91 -31.19 21.89
CA THR A 310 -8.69 -30.49 20.61
C THR A 310 -7.23 -30.20 20.30
N LEU A 311 -6.38 -30.01 21.32
CA LEU A 311 -4.94 -29.79 21.13
C LEU A 311 -4.16 -31.08 20.85
N LYS A 312 -4.62 -32.22 21.39
CA LYS A 312 -3.94 -33.52 21.28
C LYS A 312 -3.61 -33.96 19.83
N PRO A 313 -4.48 -33.78 18.81
CA PRO A 313 -4.13 -34.07 17.41
C PRO A 313 -3.28 -32.98 16.74
N LEU A 314 -3.19 -31.77 17.31
CA LEU A 314 -2.48 -30.63 16.72
C LEU A 314 -0.98 -30.63 17.08
N VAL A 315 -0.63 -31.07 18.30
CA VAL A 315 0.76 -31.09 18.81
C VAL A 315 1.69 -31.98 17.99
N PRO A 316 1.33 -33.23 17.61
CA PRO A 316 2.18 -34.06 16.77
C PRO A 316 2.37 -33.45 15.38
N LYS A 317 1.32 -32.86 14.82
CA LYS A 317 1.31 -32.28 13.46
C LYS A 317 2.14 -30.99 13.37
N ILE A 318 2.16 -30.19 14.43
CA ILE A 318 3.03 -29.01 14.56
C ILE A 318 4.49 -29.46 14.77
N SER A 319 4.71 -30.51 15.56
CA SER A 319 6.04 -31.10 15.78
C SER A 319 6.62 -31.74 14.50
N GLU A 320 5.82 -32.49 13.73
CA GLU A 320 6.18 -33.01 12.40
C GLU A 320 6.45 -31.89 11.40
N ARG A 321 5.59 -30.87 11.34
CA ARG A 321 5.78 -29.76 10.39
C ARG A 321 7.01 -28.90 10.75
N SER A 322 7.28 -28.71 12.05
CA SER A 322 8.48 -28.04 12.55
C SER A 322 9.75 -28.85 12.29
N SER A 323 9.70 -30.18 12.46
CA SER A 323 10.83 -31.05 12.15
C SER A 323 11.06 -31.18 10.64
N HIS A 324 10.01 -31.19 9.80
CA HIS A 324 10.14 -31.07 8.34
C HIS A 324 10.68 -29.71 7.88
N LEU A 325 10.36 -28.60 8.58
CA LEU A 325 10.91 -27.27 8.33
C LEU A 325 12.39 -27.12 8.75
N HIS A 326 12.86 -27.94 9.69
CA HIS A 326 14.27 -27.99 10.10
C HIS A 326 15.09 -29.07 9.38
N ALA A 327 14.44 -30.10 8.84
CA ALA A 327 15.08 -31.19 8.10
C ALA A 327 15.15 -30.96 6.58
N GLN A 328 14.41 -30.00 6.02
CA GLN A 328 14.62 -29.61 4.61
C GLN A 328 15.92 -28.80 4.46
N PRO A 329 16.87 -29.23 3.62
CA PRO A 329 17.97 -28.35 3.23
C PRO A 329 17.38 -27.10 2.57
N ARG A 330 17.90 -25.92 2.91
CA ARG A 330 17.41 -24.58 2.49
C ARG A 330 17.17 -24.44 0.97
N THR A 331 17.72 -25.33 0.16
CA THR A 331 17.52 -25.46 -1.28
C THR A 331 16.15 -26.00 -1.70
N THR A 332 15.44 -26.74 -0.84
CA THR A 332 14.15 -27.39 -1.20
C THR A 332 12.95 -26.50 -0.91
N ALA A 333 13.02 -25.66 0.12
CA ALA A 333 12.01 -24.63 0.38
C ALA A 333 12.03 -23.54 -0.70
N ALA A 334 13.21 -23.22 -1.23
CA ALA A 334 13.36 -22.35 -2.41
C ALA A 334 12.69 -22.98 -3.65
N LYS A 335 12.89 -24.29 -3.86
CA LYS A 335 12.25 -25.05 -4.96
C LYS A 335 10.73 -25.16 -4.84
N GLN A 336 10.17 -25.30 -3.63
CA GLN A 336 8.70 -25.32 -3.45
C GLN A 336 8.04 -23.95 -3.64
N VAL A 337 8.76 -22.86 -3.38
CA VAL A 337 8.33 -21.50 -3.74
C VAL A 337 8.47 -21.27 -5.25
N GLU A 338 9.49 -21.85 -5.89
CA GLU A 338 9.71 -21.82 -7.34
C GLU A 338 8.68 -22.68 -8.11
N ASP A 339 8.29 -23.84 -7.59
CA ASP A 339 7.29 -24.74 -8.18
C ASP A 339 5.85 -24.23 -7.98
N ALA A 340 5.56 -23.50 -6.89
CA ALA A 340 4.30 -22.76 -6.74
C ALA A 340 4.16 -21.59 -7.75
N HIS A 341 5.28 -21.15 -8.35
CA HIS A 341 5.33 -20.15 -9.42
C HIS A 341 5.40 -20.77 -10.84
N ARG A 342 5.47 -22.10 -10.97
CA ARG A 342 5.50 -22.84 -12.25
C ARG A 342 4.18 -23.54 -12.62
N LEU A 343 3.04 -23.12 -12.06
CA LEU A 343 1.74 -23.51 -12.62
C LEU A 343 1.42 -22.62 -13.83
N PRO A 344 1.15 -23.17 -15.02
CA PRO A 344 0.77 -22.38 -16.18
C PRO A 344 -0.55 -21.67 -15.90
N ALA A 345 -0.58 -20.36 -16.15
CA ALA A 345 -1.78 -19.56 -16.22
C ALA A 345 -2.69 -20.13 -17.31
N LEU A 346 -3.61 -21.01 -16.92
CA LEU A 346 -4.84 -21.19 -17.67
C LEU A 346 -5.58 -19.86 -17.60
N GLN A 347 -5.74 -19.26 -18.78
CA GLN A 347 -6.72 -18.23 -19.11
C GLN A 347 -8.08 -18.59 -18.47
N THR A 348 -8.97 -17.68 -18.10
CA THR A 348 -9.55 -16.60 -18.90
C THR A 348 -10.46 -15.77 -17.97
N GLU A 349 -10.76 -14.55 -18.38
CA GLU A 349 -12.06 -13.86 -18.22
C GLU A 349 -12.75 -13.79 -16.84
N GLU A 350 -12.77 -12.58 -16.31
CA GLU A 350 -13.93 -11.84 -15.76
C GLU A 350 -13.49 -11.04 -14.54
N HIS A 351 -13.30 -9.72 -14.70
CA HIS A 351 -13.83 -8.71 -13.75
C HIS A 351 -13.85 -7.29 -14.35
N GLN A 352 -14.60 -7.14 -15.44
CA GLN A 352 -15.47 -5.97 -15.64
C GLN A 352 -16.79 -6.27 -14.91
N THR A 353 -16.94 -5.80 -13.66
CA THR A 353 -18.21 -5.35 -13.03
C THR A 353 -17.97 -5.13 -11.54
N CYS A 354 -17.41 -3.96 -11.18
CA CYS A 354 -17.52 -3.40 -9.83
C CYS A 354 -17.43 -1.85 -9.93
N GLN A 355 -18.34 -1.25 -10.69
CA GLN A 355 -18.83 0.09 -10.37
C GLN A 355 -20.14 -0.09 -9.60
N GLY A 356 -20.19 0.35 -8.34
CA GLY A 356 -21.38 0.22 -7.51
C GLY A 356 -21.19 0.65 -6.05
N ASN A 357 -21.26 1.96 -5.83
CA ASN A 357 -21.66 2.68 -4.62
C ASN A 357 -20.86 2.48 -3.32
N PHE A 358 -19.89 3.36 -3.10
CA PHE A 358 -19.52 3.83 -1.76
C PHE A 358 -20.01 5.27 -1.58
N GLU A 359 -21.17 5.42 -0.92
CA GLU A 359 -21.59 6.69 -0.33
C GLU A 359 -21.06 6.84 1.09
N ARG A 360 -20.34 7.96 1.24
CA ARG A 360 -20.14 8.88 2.39
C ARG A 360 -20.61 8.43 3.78
N ALA A 361 -19.70 8.57 4.74
CA ALA A 361 -20.01 8.80 6.15
C ALA A 361 -20.17 10.31 6.42
N PRO A 362 -21.03 10.74 7.36
CA PRO A 362 -21.15 12.15 7.72
C PRO A 362 -20.06 12.59 8.70
N ALA A 363 -19.66 13.85 8.55
CA ALA A 363 -18.73 14.56 9.41
C ALA A 363 -19.30 14.73 10.83
N VAL A 364 -18.49 14.40 11.84
CA VAL A 364 -18.76 14.75 13.25
C VAL A 364 -17.99 16.03 13.58
N SER A 365 -18.75 16.99 14.11
CA SER A 365 -18.33 18.28 14.64
C SER A 365 -17.19 18.18 15.66
N THR A 366 -16.10 18.90 15.39
CA THR A 366 -15.02 19.14 16.35
C THR A 366 -15.47 20.08 17.47
N VAL A 367 -15.53 19.54 18.69
CA VAL A 367 -15.61 20.28 19.94
C VAL A 367 -14.28 21.00 20.18
N LYS A 368 -14.24 22.33 20.04
CA LYS A 368 -14.28 23.19 21.23
C LYS A 368 -13.22 23.12 22.34
N VAL A 369 -12.01 22.56 22.20
CA VAL A 369 -11.05 22.55 23.34
C VAL A 369 -10.07 23.72 23.25
N SER A 370 -10.20 24.62 24.22
CA SER A 370 -9.47 25.86 24.46
C SER A 370 -7.97 25.65 24.76
N GLU A 371 -7.15 26.52 24.17
CA GLU A 371 -5.73 26.75 24.48
C GLU A 371 -5.51 27.16 25.95
N PRO A 372 -4.35 26.82 26.55
CA PRO A 372 -3.75 27.65 27.56
C PRO A 372 -2.52 28.37 27.00
N THR A 373 -2.66 29.69 26.98
CA THR A 373 -1.66 30.74 26.90
C THR A 373 -0.43 30.45 27.77
N ILE A 374 0.78 30.49 27.19
CA ILE A 374 2.02 30.69 27.96
C ILE A 374 2.62 32.03 27.55
N ALA A 375 2.66 32.92 28.53
CA ALA A 375 3.16 34.28 28.46
C ALA A 375 4.67 34.34 28.20
N GLN A 376 5.06 35.37 27.46
CA GLN A 376 6.42 35.88 27.33
C GLN A 376 6.98 36.29 28.70
N LEU A 377 8.22 35.91 28.98
CA LEU A 377 9.10 36.75 29.79
C LEU A 377 10.55 36.64 29.28
N VAL A 378 11.00 37.77 28.76
CA VAL A 378 12.38 38.11 28.39
C VAL A 378 13.21 38.27 29.66
N ILE A 379 14.46 37.75 29.67
CA ILE A 379 15.67 38.36 30.26
C ILE A 379 16.89 37.53 29.78
N THR A 380 17.85 38.20 29.15
CA THR A 380 19.25 37.79 28.85
C THR A 380 20.19 38.33 29.95
N PRO A 381 21.54 38.16 29.88
CA PRO A 381 22.39 36.96 29.94
C PRO A 381 23.47 37.06 31.06
N SER A 382 24.11 35.95 31.49
CA SER A 382 25.46 35.98 32.12
C SER A 382 26.12 34.59 32.27
N GLU A 383 27.34 34.46 31.76
CA GLU A 383 28.39 33.44 32.02
C GLU A 383 28.92 33.44 33.48
N PRO A 384 29.96 32.65 33.89
CA PRO A 384 30.42 31.29 33.55
C PRO A 384 30.64 30.38 34.81
N ALA A 385 31.26 29.20 34.58
CA ALA A 385 31.64 28.06 35.46
C ALA A 385 32.16 28.33 36.91
N PRO A 386 32.26 27.28 37.75
CA PRO A 386 33.57 26.61 37.86
C PRO A 386 33.56 25.07 38.02
N THR A 387 34.71 24.52 37.64
CA THR A 387 35.30 23.19 37.85
C THR A 387 35.42 22.74 39.31
N ILE A 388 35.21 21.43 39.59
CA ILE A 388 35.91 20.69 40.67
C ILE A 388 36.26 19.26 40.17
N SER A 389 37.50 18.88 40.45
CA SER A 389 38.24 17.64 40.16
C SER A 389 38.10 16.57 41.27
N ASP A 390 38.64 15.38 40.96
CA ASP A 390 39.09 14.29 41.84
C ASP A 390 38.03 13.37 42.50
N THR A 391 38.21 12.05 42.66
CA THR A 391 39.41 11.19 42.60
C THR A 391 39.03 9.73 42.27
N ARG A 392 40.04 8.96 41.86
CA ARG A 392 40.13 7.50 41.70
C ARG A 392 39.91 6.73 43.01
N ASP A 393 39.35 5.52 42.91
CA ASP A 393 40.01 4.21 43.13
C ASP A 393 39.03 3.14 43.62
N ALA A 394 38.98 2.00 42.91
CA ALA A 394 39.16 0.66 43.49
C ALA A 394 38.99 -0.43 42.41
N ARG A 395 40.06 -1.22 42.27
CA ARG A 395 40.24 -2.40 41.42
C ARG A 395 39.54 -3.65 41.95
N SER A 396 39.35 -4.58 41.02
CA SER A 396 39.57 -6.04 41.12
C SER A 396 38.69 -6.93 41.99
N LEU A 397 37.95 -7.82 41.30
CA LEU A 397 37.79 -9.28 41.50
C LEU A 397 36.93 -9.71 40.27
N TYR A 398 37.26 -10.62 39.35
CA TYR A 398 37.97 -11.89 39.38
C TYR A 398 38.40 -12.24 37.93
N MET A 399 39.63 -12.71 37.75
CA MET A 399 40.11 -13.43 36.55
C MET A 399 40.21 -14.91 36.90
N ALA A 400 39.90 -15.80 35.95
CA ALA A 400 40.81 -16.84 35.44
C ALA A 400 40.11 -18.14 35.00
N THR A 401 40.79 -18.79 34.03
CA THR A 401 40.64 -20.14 33.45
C THR A 401 39.64 -20.25 32.28
N GLN A 402 39.96 -20.79 31.10
CA GLN A 402 41.14 -21.54 30.66
C GLN A 402 41.16 -21.56 29.12
N ALA A 403 42.36 -21.52 28.52
CA ALA A 403 42.61 -21.88 27.13
C ALA A 403 43.72 -22.93 27.12
N ALA A 404 43.60 -23.97 26.28
CA ALA A 404 44.71 -24.64 25.59
C ALA A 404 44.20 -25.78 24.69
N ASP A 405 44.90 -25.93 23.55
CA ASP A 405 45.16 -27.14 22.76
C ASP A 405 44.09 -27.65 21.76
N PHE A 406 44.36 -27.97 20.49
CA PHE A 406 45.60 -28.34 19.77
C PHE A 406 45.54 -27.90 18.28
N ARG A 407 46.69 -27.56 17.68
CA ARG A 407 46.98 -27.56 16.23
C ARG A 407 47.97 -28.71 15.95
N ALA A 408 47.86 -29.37 14.79
CA ALA A 408 48.92 -29.54 13.76
C ALA A 408 48.84 -30.87 12.98
N PHE A 409 49.42 -30.83 11.75
CA PHE A 409 49.80 -31.91 10.81
C PHE A 409 48.68 -32.49 9.91
N GLU A 410 48.81 -32.71 8.59
CA GLU A 410 49.86 -32.60 7.55
C GLU A 410 49.16 -32.88 6.19
N ASP A 411 49.71 -32.41 5.06
CA ASP A 411 49.39 -32.84 3.66
C ASP A 411 50.68 -33.57 3.17
N PRO A 412 50.68 -34.64 2.32
CA PRO A 412 50.29 -34.54 0.89
C PRO A 412 49.83 -35.85 0.15
N GLY A 413 49.09 -35.69 -0.96
CA GLY A 413 49.38 -36.35 -2.26
C GLY A 413 48.85 -37.78 -2.63
N ALA A 414 48.22 -37.81 -3.83
CA ALA A 414 48.28 -38.82 -4.90
C ALA A 414 47.23 -39.98 -5.07
N SER A 415 46.55 -39.92 -6.23
CA SER A 415 46.30 -40.97 -7.25
C SER A 415 45.06 -41.90 -7.22
N HIS A 416 44.32 -41.81 -8.35
CA HIS A 416 43.68 -42.85 -9.20
C HIS A 416 42.60 -43.84 -8.71
N THR A 417 41.54 -43.93 -9.55
CA THR A 417 40.61 -45.03 -9.95
C THR A 417 39.15 -44.61 -9.73
N ASP A 418 38.35 -44.25 -10.74
CA ASP A 418 37.79 -44.95 -11.93
C ASP A 418 36.74 -46.04 -11.60
N TYR A 419 35.76 -46.16 -12.51
CA TYR A 419 34.46 -46.89 -12.48
C TYR A 419 33.29 -46.15 -11.80
N GLY A 420 32.12 -45.95 -12.40
CA GLY A 420 31.52 -46.45 -13.64
C GLY A 420 30.03 -46.71 -13.41
N GLY A 421 29.15 -46.35 -14.36
CA GLY A 421 27.78 -46.88 -14.40
C GLY A 421 26.67 -45.89 -14.79
N LYS A 422 26.48 -45.69 -16.09
CA LYS A 422 25.15 -45.38 -16.67
C LYS A 422 24.30 -46.67 -16.69
N PRO A 423 22.98 -46.54 -16.85
CA PRO A 423 22.41 -47.14 -18.05
C PRO A 423 21.46 -46.22 -18.83
N ARG A 424 21.24 -46.63 -20.07
CA ARG A 424 20.55 -46.01 -21.20
C ARG A 424 19.39 -46.93 -21.61
N TYR A 425 18.51 -46.41 -22.47
CA TYR A 425 17.54 -47.07 -23.38
C TYR A 425 16.07 -47.11 -22.88
N GLN A 426 15.03 -46.97 -23.72
CA GLN A 426 14.88 -46.85 -25.19
C GLN A 426 13.48 -46.29 -25.50
N SER A 427 13.31 -45.69 -26.68
CA SER A 427 12.02 -45.36 -27.31
C SER A 427 11.40 -46.56 -28.03
N LEU A 428 10.07 -46.57 -28.20
CA LEU A 428 9.34 -47.30 -29.25
C LEU A 428 8.14 -46.46 -29.72
N ALA A 429 7.88 -46.51 -31.03
CA ALA A 429 6.87 -45.78 -31.80
C ALA A 429 5.79 -46.74 -32.36
N ASP A 430 4.85 -46.17 -33.12
CA ASP A 430 3.76 -46.75 -33.96
C ASP A 430 2.41 -46.99 -33.24
N ASP A 431 1.21 -46.72 -33.77
CA ASP A 431 0.74 -46.18 -35.06
C ASP A 431 -0.79 -45.82 -35.01
N SER A 432 -1.25 -45.04 -36.00
CA SER A 432 -2.62 -44.93 -36.60
C SER A 432 -3.71 -43.91 -36.13
N ASN A 433 -3.97 -42.93 -37.02
CA ASN A 433 -5.21 -42.27 -37.55
C ASN A 433 -6.45 -42.05 -36.65
N GLU A 434 -7.23 -40.94 -36.68
CA GLU A 434 -7.56 -39.97 -37.75
C GLU A 434 -8.31 -38.71 -37.20
N SER A 435 -8.12 -37.57 -37.90
CA SER A 435 -8.95 -36.33 -38.06
C SER A 435 -9.47 -35.48 -36.87
N ASN A 436 -8.96 -34.24 -36.73
CA ASN A 436 -9.69 -32.99 -37.01
C ASN A 436 -8.84 -31.72 -36.78
N GLU A 437 -9.07 -30.72 -37.64
CA GLU A 437 -8.37 -29.45 -37.80
C GLU A 437 -8.41 -28.52 -36.57
N SER A 438 -7.26 -27.93 -36.21
CA SER A 438 -7.14 -26.59 -35.63
C SER A 438 -5.72 -26.04 -35.81
N LEU A 439 -5.62 -24.84 -36.40
CA LEU A 439 -4.41 -24.20 -36.93
C LEU A 439 -3.29 -23.89 -35.92
N ASP A 440 -2.07 -24.09 -36.41
CA ASP A 440 -0.77 -23.78 -35.82
C ASP A 440 -0.58 -22.32 -35.38
N LEU A 441 -0.41 -22.10 -34.07
CA LEU A 441 0.14 -20.87 -33.46
C LEU A 441 1.52 -21.08 -32.82
N LEU A 442 2.12 -22.26 -32.98
CA LEU A 442 3.38 -22.63 -32.33
C LEU A 442 4.61 -22.61 -33.26
N SER A 443 4.43 -22.45 -34.57
CA SER A 443 5.54 -22.31 -35.53
C SER A 443 6.12 -20.89 -35.61
N SER A 444 5.40 -19.87 -35.11
CA SER A 444 5.87 -18.47 -35.11
C SER A 444 6.84 -18.14 -33.97
N VAL A 445 6.95 -19.00 -32.95
CA VAL A 445 7.81 -18.76 -31.76
C VAL A 445 9.24 -19.25 -31.98
N GLU A 446 9.46 -20.27 -32.81
CA GLU A 446 10.82 -20.72 -33.16
C GLU A 446 11.49 -19.88 -34.26
N THR A 447 10.72 -19.14 -35.05
CA THR A 447 11.25 -18.17 -36.04
C THR A 447 11.70 -16.83 -35.44
N LEU A 448 11.39 -16.55 -34.17
CA LEU A 448 11.72 -15.28 -33.50
C LEU A 448 13.03 -15.32 -32.69
N LYS A 449 13.52 -16.53 -32.35
CA LYS A 449 14.79 -16.72 -31.62
C LYS A 449 16.03 -16.17 -32.37
N PRO A 450 16.21 -16.41 -33.69
CA PRO A 450 17.39 -15.89 -34.39
C PRO A 450 17.30 -14.40 -34.72
N ARG A 451 16.12 -13.76 -34.58
CA ARG A 451 15.98 -12.30 -34.76
C ARG A 451 16.42 -11.50 -33.53
N LEU A 452 16.19 -12.02 -32.32
CA LEU A 452 16.62 -11.39 -31.07
C LEU A 452 18.16 -11.38 -30.92
N GLU A 453 18.83 -12.44 -31.39
CA GLU A 453 20.29 -12.54 -31.39
C GLU A 453 20.95 -11.61 -32.43
N SER A 454 20.27 -11.32 -33.55
CA SER A 454 20.78 -10.39 -34.58
C SER A 454 20.73 -8.92 -34.15
N THR A 455 19.78 -8.53 -33.30
CA THR A 455 19.65 -7.14 -32.82
C THR A 455 20.64 -6.84 -31.68
N THR A 456 21.09 -7.86 -30.95
CA THR A 456 22.20 -7.76 -29.98
C THR A 456 23.59 -7.81 -30.64
N GLY A 457 23.68 -8.25 -31.90
CA GLY A 457 24.94 -8.44 -32.63
C GLY A 457 25.59 -7.17 -33.23
N GLN A 458 25.02 -5.99 -33.00
CA GLN A 458 25.71 -4.70 -33.20
C GLN A 458 25.98 -4.02 -31.85
N LEU A 459 26.40 -4.80 -30.85
CA LEU A 459 27.28 -4.28 -29.82
C LEU A 459 28.57 -3.84 -30.52
N MET A 460 28.80 -2.53 -30.59
CA MET A 460 30.15 -2.00 -30.82
C MET A 460 31.06 -2.71 -29.83
N ASP A 461 32.03 -3.48 -30.32
CA ASP A 461 33.14 -3.98 -29.52
C ASP A 461 33.84 -2.77 -28.89
N TRP A 462 33.51 -2.47 -27.64
CA TRP A 462 34.26 -1.52 -26.85
C TRP A 462 35.48 -2.24 -26.28
N PRO A 463 36.69 -1.68 -26.42
CA PRO A 463 37.87 -2.22 -25.77
C PRO A 463 37.63 -2.28 -24.25
N ASP A 464 38.20 -3.28 -23.56
CA ASP A 464 38.16 -3.53 -22.11
C ASP A 464 38.69 -2.40 -21.20
N LEU A 465 38.65 -1.14 -21.61
CA LEU A 465 39.47 -0.07 -21.06
C LEU A 465 38.94 0.62 -19.79
N TYR A 466 37.78 0.23 -19.23
CA TYR A 466 37.17 1.02 -18.13
C TYR A 466 36.46 0.19 -17.05
N LEU A 467 37.00 -0.96 -16.66
CA LEU A 467 36.63 -1.57 -15.37
C LEU A 467 37.50 -0.93 -14.26
N PRO A 468 36.93 -0.35 -13.19
CA PRO A 468 37.73 0.15 -12.07
C PRO A 468 38.54 -1.00 -11.45
N LEU A 469 39.85 -1.01 -11.71
CA LEU A 469 40.80 -2.03 -11.30
C LEU A 469 41.05 -1.98 -9.77
N THR A 470 40.07 -2.36 -8.94
CA THR A 470 40.30 -2.67 -7.50
C THR A 470 39.19 -3.49 -6.81
N LEU A 471 38.18 -4.01 -7.52
CA LEU A 471 37.14 -4.83 -6.88
C LEU A 471 37.50 -6.32 -6.93
N SER A 472 37.88 -6.88 -5.76
CA SER A 472 37.96 -8.32 -5.52
C SER A 472 36.55 -8.86 -5.29
N LEU A 473 35.94 -9.55 -6.26
CA LEU A 473 34.56 -10.02 -6.16
C LEU A 473 34.34 -11.40 -6.78
N GLU A 474 33.43 -12.15 -6.15
CA GLU A 474 32.89 -13.43 -6.59
C GLU A 474 32.19 -13.30 -7.98
N ASP A 475 32.12 -14.40 -8.73
CA ASP A 475 31.79 -14.39 -10.17
C ASP A 475 30.43 -13.75 -10.55
N GLU A 476 29.41 -13.77 -9.67
CA GLU A 476 28.06 -13.23 -9.95
C GLU A 476 27.98 -11.70 -9.89
N ASP A 477 28.61 -11.07 -8.89
CA ASP A 477 28.63 -9.60 -8.72
C ASP A 477 29.38 -8.91 -9.88
N THR A 478 30.38 -9.60 -10.43
CA THR A 478 31.16 -9.13 -11.58
C THR A 478 30.30 -9.01 -12.83
N GLU A 479 29.47 -10.01 -13.13
CA GLU A 479 28.56 -9.99 -14.27
C GLU A 479 27.46 -8.93 -14.11
N ILE A 480 26.92 -8.78 -12.90
CA ILE A 480 25.93 -7.72 -12.60
C ILE A 480 26.56 -6.33 -12.74
N THR A 481 27.82 -6.16 -12.33
CA THR A 481 28.56 -4.90 -12.48
C THR A 481 28.84 -4.59 -13.96
N LYS A 482 29.22 -5.58 -14.77
CA LYS A 482 29.37 -5.40 -16.22
C LYS A 482 28.05 -4.99 -16.88
N HIS A 483 26.93 -5.60 -16.46
CA HIS A 483 25.59 -5.22 -16.95
C HIS A 483 25.23 -3.77 -16.59
N TYR A 484 25.66 -3.29 -15.41
CA TYR A 484 25.44 -1.90 -15.01
C TYR A 484 26.08 -0.91 -16.00
N PHE A 485 27.38 -1.05 -16.27
CA PHE A 485 28.10 -0.13 -17.14
C PHE A 485 27.74 -0.26 -18.62
N SER A 486 27.34 -1.45 -19.08
CA SER A 486 26.97 -1.67 -20.48
C SER A 486 25.53 -1.23 -20.80
N SER A 487 24.59 -1.42 -19.86
CA SER A 487 23.16 -1.23 -20.12
C SER A 487 22.50 -0.21 -19.19
N VAL A 488 22.73 -0.31 -17.88
CA VAL A 488 21.99 0.50 -16.88
C VAL A 488 22.38 1.98 -16.95
N CYS A 489 23.67 2.31 -17.08
CA CYS A 489 24.11 3.70 -17.23
C CYS A 489 23.49 4.39 -18.45
N ARG A 490 23.26 3.62 -19.52
CA ARG A 490 22.68 4.10 -20.77
C ARG A 490 21.18 4.39 -20.64
N ILE A 491 20.42 3.51 -19.97
CA ILE A 491 18.98 3.75 -19.75
C ILE A 491 18.73 4.84 -18.69
N GLN A 492 19.65 5.00 -17.73
CA GLN A 492 19.57 6.02 -16.68
C GLN A 492 20.05 7.40 -17.14
N SER A 493 20.49 7.61 -18.37
CA SER A 493 20.97 8.91 -18.81
C SER A 493 20.56 9.16 -20.24
N CYS A 494 20.08 10.37 -20.54
CA CYS A 494 19.90 10.77 -21.93
C CYS A 494 21.22 10.97 -22.69
N ILE A 495 22.37 10.89 -22.00
CA ILE A 495 23.72 11.07 -22.53
C ILE A 495 24.57 9.85 -22.14
N ASP A 496 25.12 9.14 -23.11
CA ASP A 496 25.98 7.98 -22.88
C ASP A 496 27.40 8.20 -23.44
N SER A 497 28.16 9.06 -22.76
CA SER A 497 29.59 9.29 -23.01
C SER A 497 30.44 8.84 -21.81
N SER A 498 31.76 8.97 -21.92
CA SER A 498 32.68 8.78 -20.79
C SER A 498 32.36 9.72 -19.61
N ASN A 499 31.74 10.86 -19.91
CA ASN A 499 31.33 11.90 -18.96
C ASN A 499 29.94 11.65 -18.34
N ASN A 500 29.32 10.50 -18.62
CA ASN A 500 28.02 10.14 -18.04
C ASN A 500 28.14 10.06 -16.51
N PHE A 501 27.33 10.84 -15.79
CA PHE A 501 27.29 10.90 -14.33
C PHE A 501 27.18 9.51 -13.66
N PHE A 502 26.34 8.62 -14.20
CA PHE A 502 26.16 7.28 -13.66
C PHE A 502 27.36 6.35 -13.94
N ARG A 503 28.18 6.68 -14.95
CA ARG A 503 29.38 5.91 -15.33
C ARG A 503 30.60 6.38 -14.55
N GLU A 504 30.88 7.68 -14.61
CA GLU A 504 32.09 8.29 -14.04
C GLU A 504 31.96 8.46 -12.53
N GLU A 505 30.99 9.26 -12.08
CA GLU A 505 30.86 9.66 -10.66
C GLU A 505 30.35 8.52 -9.79
N ILE A 506 29.24 7.89 -10.18
CA ILE A 506 28.71 6.73 -9.45
C ILE A 506 29.70 5.57 -9.49
N GLY A 507 30.36 5.32 -10.64
CA GLY A 507 31.36 4.27 -10.77
C GLY A 507 32.57 4.48 -9.86
N SER A 508 33.08 5.72 -9.76
CA SER A 508 34.13 6.09 -8.80
C SER A 508 33.70 5.87 -7.35
N MET A 509 32.46 6.25 -7.00
CA MET A 509 31.92 6.08 -5.65
C MET A 509 31.66 4.61 -5.26
N MET A 510 31.51 3.69 -6.21
CA MET A 510 31.34 2.26 -5.87
C MET A 510 32.54 1.68 -5.11
N ALA A 511 33.76 2.18 -5.36
CA ALA A 511 34.96 1.71 -4.67
C ALA A 511 35.06 2.23 -3.22
N SER A 512 34.48 3.40 -2.94
CA SER A 512 34.61 4.09 -1.66
C SER A 512 33.35 4.03 -0.79
N SER A 513 32.18 3.76 -1.37
CA SER A 513 30.88 3.74 -0.70
C SER A 513 30.17 2.38 -0.82
N PRO A 514 30.03 1.63 0.30
CA PRO A 514 29.22 0.43 0.35
C PRO A 514 27.74 0.67 0.03
N LEU A 515 27.22 1.86 0.34
CA LEU A 515 25.85 2.25 0.02
C LEU A 515 25.64 2.31 -1.49
N ILE A 516 26.50 3.06 -2.19
CA ILE A 516 26.41 3.23 -3.64
C ILE A 516 26.69 1.91 -4.36
N TYR A 517 27.69 1.14 -3.90
CA TYR A 517 27.97 -0.21 -4.41
C TYR A 517 26.73 -1.10 -4.42
N HIS A 518 26.04 -1.21 -3.28
CA HIS A 518 24.84 -2.05 -3.18
C HIS A 518 23.63 -1.47 -3.92
N CYS A 519 23.48 -0.14 -4.03
CA CYS A 519 22.44 0.47 -4.86
C CYS A 519 22.63 0.10 -6.34
N VAL A 520 23.87 0.17 -6.85
CA VAL A 520 24.21 -0.17 -8.23
C VAL A 520 23.91 -1.64 -8.54
N LEU A 521 24.37 -2.56 -7.70
CA LEU A 521 24.10 -3.98 -7.89
C LEU A 521 22.62 -4.33 -7.79
N SER A 522 21.91 -3.71 -6.84
CA SER A 522 20.46 -3.86 -6.70
C SER A 522 19.72 -3.47 -7.97
N MET A 523 20.05 -2.29 -8.52
CA MET A 523 19.44 -1.76 -9.73
C MET A 523 19.75 -2.64 -10.96
N SER A 524 21.01 -3.03 -11.12
CA SER A 524 21.46 -3.85 -12.23
C SER A 524 20.84 -5.25 -12.21
N ALA A 525 20.86 -5.91 -11.04
CA ALA A 525 20.21 -7.21 -10.86
C ALA A 525 18.70 -7.13 -11.05
N ALA A 526 18.03 -6.06 -10.59
CA ALA A 526 16.60 -5.85 -10.81
C ALA A 526 16.27 -5.71 -12.31
N HIS A 527 17.10 -4.98 -13.06
CA HIS A 527 16.94 -4.84 -14.50
C HIS A 527 17.11 -6.19 -15.22
N VAL A 528 18.17 -6.95 -14.90
CA VAL A 528 18.37 -8.29 -15.47
C VAL A 528 17.19 -9.23 -15.14
N ALA A 529 16.67 -9.15 -13.91
CA ALA A 529 15.52 -9.94 -13.49
C ALA A 529 14.25 -9.64 -14.29
N ASN A 530 14.04 -8.40 -14.75
CA ASN A 530 12.90 -8.07 -15.62
C ASN A 530 13.04 -8.66 -17.04
N ILE A 531 14.27 -8.89 -17.51
CA ILE A 531 14.53 -9.44 -18.85
C ILE A 531 14.56 -10.98 -18.83
N ARG A 532 15.27 -11.57 -17.87
CA ARG A 532 15.59 -13.01 -17.85
C ARG A 532 14.95 -13.79 -16.69
N GLY A 533 14.31 -13.10 -15.73
CA GLY A 533 13.65 -13.72 -14.56
C GLY A 533 14.59 -14.24 -13.46
N ASN A 534 15.89 -14.40 -13.75
CA ASN A 534 16.92 -14.76 -12.77
C ASN A 534 17.40 -13.53 -11.99
N LEU A 535 18.02 -13.70 -10.82
CA LEU A 535 18.59 -12.62 -9.98
C LEU A 535 17.61 -11.73 -9.20
N ARG A 536 16.30 -12.01 -9.18
CA ARG A 536 15.35 -11.24 -8.36
C ARG A 536 15.70 -11.27 -6.86
N THR A 537 16.17 -12.42 -6.37
CA THR A 537 16.63 -12.58 -4.97
C THR A 537 17.90 -11.78 -4.70
N THR A 538 18.88 -11.85 -5.61
CA THR A 538 20.14 -11.10 -5.55
C THR A 538 19.88 -9.58 -5.54
N ALA A 539 18.95 -9.11 -6.38
CA ALA A 539 18.51 -7.73 -6.41
C ALA A 539 17.91 -7.27 -5.06
N LEU A 540 17.04 -8.09 -4.45
CA LEU A 540 16.44 -7.77 -3.15
C LEU A 540 17.44 -7.83 -1.99
N ASP A 541 18.43 -8.72 -2.06
CA ASP A 541 19.51 -8.80 -1.06
C ASP A 541 20.38 -7.54 -1.07
N HIS A 542 20.87 -7.13 -2.24
CA HIS A 542 21.62 -5.87 -2.37
C HIS A 542 20.78 -4.65 -1.99
N ARG A 543 19.49 -4.61 -2.35
CA ARG A 543 18.56 -3.57 -1.89
C ARG A 543 18.52 -3.48 -0.37
N THR A 544 18.42 -4.62 0.32
CA THR A 544 18.35 -4.69 1.78
C THR A 544 19.66 -4.21 2.42
N LYS A 545 20.81 -4.60 1.83
CA LYS A 545 22.14 -4.12 2.25
C LYS A 545 22.27 -2.60 2.06
N ALA A 546 21.86 -2.06 0.91
CA ALA A 546 21.87 -0.63 0.64
C ALA A 546 21.01 0.18 1.63
N ILE A 547 19.78 -0.26 1.92
CA ILE A 547 18.92 0.39 2.93
C ILE A 547 19.57 0.37 4.32
N THR A 548 20.27 -0.72 4.65
CA THR A 548 21.01 -0.85 5.92
C THR A 548 22.17 0.15 5.98
N CYS A 549 22.96 0.26 4.91
CA CYS A 549 24.05 1.25 4.79
C CYS A 549 23.52 2.69 4.90
N LEU A 550 22.42 3.02 4.21
CA LEU A 550 21.80 4.34 4.25
C LEU A 550 21.36 4.70 5.68
N LYS A 551 20.73 3.76 6.39
CA LYS A 551 20.31 3.96 7.78
C LYS A 551 21.51 4.26 8.69
N VAL A 552 22.61 3.54 8.53
CA VAL A 552 23.86 3.77 9.29
C VAL A 552 24.44 5.15 8.98
N GLY A 553 24.50 5.53 7.69
CA GLY A 553 24.97 6.86 7.26
C GLY A 553 24.15 7.99 7.87
N ILE A 554 22.82 7.89 7.86
CA ILE A 554 21.92 8.88 8.48
C ILE A 554 22.13 8.96 10.00
N MET A 555 22.33 7.83 10.68
CA MET A 555 22.62 7.82 12.12
C MET A 555 23.96 8.49 12.45
N LYS A 556 24.99 8.26 11.63
CA LYS A 556 26.31 8.91 11.77
C LYS A 556 26.20 10.43 11.64
N MET A 557 25.51 10.91 10.61
CA MET A 557 25.24 12.34 10.39
C MET A 557 24.42 12.99 11.53
N LYS A 558 23.52 12.24 12.19
CA LYS A 558 22.76 12.74 13.34
C LYS A 558 23.66 12.93 14.57
N LYS A 559 24.63 12.02 14.77
CA LYS A 559 25.59 12.07 15.89
C LYS A 559 26.66 13.15 15.70
N GLU A 560 27.10 13.38 14.47
CA GLU A 560 28.05 14.46 14.11
C GLU A 560 27.43 15.86 14.25
N LYS A 561 26.10 15.97 14.28
CA LYS A 561 25.41 17.25 14.56
C LYS A 561 25.73 17.80 15.96
N ASP A 562 26.19 16.94 16.88
CA ASP A 562 26.61 17.31 18.24
C ASP A 562 28.11 17.68 18.34
N LEU A 563 28.94 17.34 17.33
CA LEU A 563 30.37 17.68 17.30
C LEU A 563 30.71 18.46 16.01
N ARG A 564 30.88 19.78 16.14
CA ARG A 564 31.29 20.66 15.04
C ARG A 564 32.77 20.46 14.67
N SER A 565 33.11 19.45 13.86
CA SER A 565 34.27 19.52 12.94
C SER A 565 34.36 18.32 11.96
N CYS A 566 34.71 18.66 10.71
CA CYS A 566 35.19 17.83 9.58
C CYS A 566 34.19 17.04 8.69
N SER A 567 34.36 17.24 7.36
CA SER A 567 33.84 16.49 6.19
C SER A 567 32.32 16.16 6.13
N SER A 568 31.46 17.11 6.48
CA SER A 568 30.00 16.90 6.48
C SER A 568 29.34 16.83 5.08
N VAL A 569 30.02 17.33 4.03
CA VAL A 569 29.45 17.44 2.68
C VAL A 569 29.46 16.10 1.94
N ASP A 570 30.52 15.29 2.09
CA ASP A 570 30.65 14.01 1.36
C ASP A 570 29.64 12.97 1.86
N HIS A 571 29.48 12.80 3.18
CA HIS A 571 28.49 11.88 3.75
C HIS A 571 27.04 12.29 3.48
N SER A 572 26.76 13.60 3.42
CA SER A 572 25.43 14.11 3.06
C SER A 572 25.13 13.86 1.58
N THR A 573 26.13 13.97 0.71
CA THR A 573 26.01 13.72 -0.73
C THR A 573 25.82 12.22 -0.99
N GLU A 574 26.58 11.36 -0.33
CA GLU A 574 26.46 9.90 -0.41
C GLU A 574 25.07 9.41 0.02
N ALA A 575 24.56 9.90 1.16
CA ALA A 575 23.22 9.54 1.63
C ALA A 575 22.10 10.07 0.73
N LEU A 576 22.27 11.26 0.14
CA LEU A 576 21.34 11.84 -0.82
C LEU A 576 21.31 10.99 -2.10
N LEU A 577 22.47 10.69 -2.68
CA LEU A 577 22.58 9.84 -3.87
C LEU A 577 22.06 8.43 -3.62
N GLY A 578 22.37 7.83 -2.47
CA GLY A 578 21.81 6.53 -2.10
C GLY A 578 20.28 6.55 -1.98
N SER A 579 19.70 7.64 -1.45
CA SER A 579 18.24 7.82 -1.40
C SER A 579 17.63 7.98 -2.80
N ILE A 580 18.28 8.71 -3.69
CA ILE A 580 17.88 8.89 -5.09
C ILE A 580 17.91 7.55 -5.83
N LEU A 581 19.05 6.84 -5.78
CA LEU A 581 19.23 5.57 -6.49
C LEU A 581 18.23 4.51 -6.01
N LEU A 582 17.99 4.42 -4.69
CA LEU A 582 16.97 3.51 -4.15
C LEU A 582 15.57 3.89 -4.63
N GLY A 583 15.16 5.14 -4.46
CA GLY A 583 13.79 5.56 -4.77
C GLY A 583 13.44 5.48 -6.25
N MET A 584 14.38 5.79 -7.14
CA MET A 584 14.17 5.77 -8.59
C MET A 584 14.19 4.36 -9.18
N THR A 585 14.67 3.38 -8.43
CA THR A 585 14.75 1.97 -8.85
C THR A 585 13.74 1.07 -8.13
N ASP A 586 12.94 1.62 -7.20
CA ASP A 586 11.84 0.92 -6.53
C ASP A 586 10.89 0.23 -7.52
N GLY A 587 10.49 0.98 -8.57
CA GLY A 587 9.62 0.50 -9.65
C GLY A 587 10.21 -0.66 -10.45
N TRP A 588 11.54 -0.83 -10.44
CA TRP A 588 12.23 -1.88 -11.19
C TRP A 588 12.15 -3.22 -10.44
N HIS A 589 12.04 -3.19 -9.10
CA HIS A 589 11.82 -4.39 -8.28
C HIS A 589 10.34 -4.79 -8.26
N ASN A 590 9.45 -3.81 -8.26
CA ASN A 590 8.01 -3.98 -8.33
C ASN A 590 7.37 -2.73 -8.94
N PRO A 591 6.66 -2.84 -10.06
CA PRO A 591 6.01 -1.69 -10.71
C PRO A 591 5.06 -0.90 -9.79
N SER A 592 4.45 -1.52 -8.78
CA SER A 592 3.56 -0.85 -7.83
C SER A 592 4.28 0.04 -6.80
N PHE A 593 5.61 0.07 -6.76
CA PHE A 593 6.37 0.87 -5.80
C PHE A 593 6.78 2.21 -6.39
N LEU A 594 6.27 3.29 -5.80
CA LEU A 594 6.48 4.67 -6.25
C LEU A 594 7.72 5.36 -5.66
N GLY A 595 8.54 4.71 -4.82
CA GLY A 595 9.72 5.37 -4.23
C GLY A 595 9.44 6.58 -3.33
N SER A 596 8.18 6.83 -2.93
CA SER A 596 7.75 8.04 -2.21
C SER A 596 8.43 8.25 -0.86
N ILE A 597 8.76 7.16 -0.15
CA ILE A 597 9.49 7.19 1.11
C ILE A 597 10.91 7.73 0.89
N HIS A 598 11.57 7.25 -0.16
CA HIS A 598 12.91 7.67 -0.52
C HIS A 598 12.93 9.12 -1.04
N LEU A 599 11.91 9.55 -1.78
CA LEU A 599 11.75 10.94 -2.20
C LEU A 599 11.63 11.89 -1.00
N HIS A 600 10.80 11.55 0.00
CA HIS A 600 10.67 12.37 1.20
C HIS A 600 12.01 12.51 1.93
N GLY A 601 12.76 11.42 2.08
CA GLY A 601 14.12 11.45 2.64
C GLY A 601 15.08 12.30 1.81
N ALA A 602 15.06 12.14 0.49
CA ALA A 602 15.88 12.89 -0.45
C ALA A 602 15.57 14.40 -0.39
N ARG A 603 14.31 14.82 -0.29
CA ARG A 603 13.91 16.23 -0.10
C ARG A 603 14.56 16.85 1.12
N VAL A 604 14.56 16.15 2.25
CA VAL A 604 15.16 16.64 3.50
C VAL A 604 16.68 16.78 3.35
N LEU A 605 17.33 15.77 2.78
CA LEU A 605 18.78 15.78 2.55
C LEU A 605 19.20 16.84 1.52
N PHE A 606 18.43 17.02 0.45
CA PHE A 606 18.68 17.99 -0.60
C PHE A 606 18.50 19.43 -0.12
N LYS A 607 17.44 19.72 0.66
CA LYS A 607 17.26 21.04 1.29
C LYS A 607 18.43 21.39 2.21
N ARG A 608 18.90 20.41 3.00
CA ARG A 608 20.08 20.57 3.85
C ARG A 608 21.35 20.79 3.01
N TRP A 609 21.52 20.01 1.94
CA TRP A 609 22.66 20.10 1.04
C TRP A 609 22.75 21.48 0.37
N ILE A 610 21.64 21.99 -0.17
CA ILE A 610 21.56 23.36 -0.72
C ILE A 610 21.86 24.41 0.36
N SER A 611 21.26 24.29 1.55
CA SER A 611 21.48 25.27 2.63
C SER A 611 22.93 25.30 3.14
N GLY A 612 23.67 24.20 3.00
CA GLY A 612 25.08 24.11 3.38
C GLY A 612 26.03 24.77 2.37
N ILE A 613 25.56 25.02 1.14
CA ILE A 613 26.31 25.72 0.09
C ILE A 613 26.15 27.24 0.24
N ASP A 614 25.00 27.69 0.76
CA ASP A 614 24.65 29.09 0.97
C ASP A 614 25.28 29.67 2.26
N ASN A 615 26.62 29.76 2.31
CA ASN A 615 27.36 30.44 3.38
C ASN A 615 27.29 31.98 3.25
N GLY A 616 26.08 32.55 3.18
CA GLY A 616 25.84 33.98 3.43
C GLY A 616 26.31 34.99 2.39
N THR A 617 26.62 34.57 1.15
CA THR A 617 27.07 35.51 0.09
C THR A 617 25.96 36.00 -0.84
N GLY A 618 24.72 35.51 -0.69
CA GLY A 618 23.58 35.96 -1.51
C GLY A 618 23.74 35.68 -3.01
N THR A 619 24.62 34.77 -3.39
CA THR A 619 24.82 34.37 -4.79
C THR A 619 23.71 33.41 -5.22
N SER A 620 23.09 33.69 -6.38
CA SER A 620 22.06 32.82 -6.98
C SER A 620 22.55 31.37 -7.05
N LEU A 621 21.69 30.39 -6.73
CA LEU A 621 22.00 28.95 -6.82
C LEU A 621 22.61 28.58 -8.18
N ALA A 622 22.22 29.27 -9.27
CA ALA A 622 22.77 29.06 -10.60
C ALA A 622 24.28 29.39 -10.76
N VAL A 623 24.85 30.17 -9.83
CA VAL A 623 26.29 30.51 -9.74
C VAL A 623 27.01 29.61 -8.73
N ALA A 624 26.26 28.96 -7.81
CA ALA A 624 26.79 28.21 -6.68
C ALA A 624 27.09 26.72 -6.97
N PHE A 625 26.72 26.18 -8.15
CA PHE A 625 27.00 24.79 -8.53
C PHE A 625 28.02 24.66 -9.69
N PRO A 626 29.30 24.98 -9.47
CA PRO A 626 30.34 24.79 -10.49
C PRO A 626 30.74 23.31 -10.70
N SER A 627 30.25 22.38 -9.88
CA SER A 627 30.58 20.96 -9.99
C SER A 627 29.54 20.17 -10.81
N ARG A 628 30.05 19.32 -11.71
CA ARG A 628 29.25 18.41 -12.55
C ARG A 628 28.28 17.54 -11.74
N ILE A 629 28.72 17.07 -10.56
CA ILE A 629 27.91 16.34 -9.58
C ILE A 629 26.72 17.17 -9.10
N GLY A 630 26.94 18.44 -8.76
CA GLY A 630 25.88 19.31 -8.25
C GLY A 630 24.79 19.57 -9.28
N SER A 631 25.18 19.88 -10.52
CA SER A 631 24.24 20.05 -11.63
C SER A 631 23.42 18.78 -11.90
N ALA A 632 24.08 17.61 -11.88
CA ALA A 632 23.42 16.32 -12.06
C ALA A 632 22.38 16.02 -10.97
N ILE A 633 22.73 16.22 -9.68
CA ILE A 633 21.80 16.01 -8.55
C ILE A 633 20.59 16.94 -8.66
N VAL A 634 20.80 18.22 -8.96
CA VAL A 634 19.72 19.21 -9.12
C VAL A 634 18.79 18.80 -10.27
N GLY A 635 19.34 18.38 -11.41
CA GLY A 635 18.57 17.87 -12.55
C GLY A 635 17.75 16.63 -12.19
N ILE A 636 18.40 15.64 -11.57
CA ILE A 636 17.74 14.40 -11.13
C ILE A 636 16.59 14.69 -10.16
N MET A 637 16.81 15.54 -9.16
CA MET A 637 15.76 15.91 -8.21
C MET A 637 14.62 16.69 -8.87
N ALA A 638 14.92 17.59 -9.81
CA ALA A 638 13.89 18.32 -10.56
C ALA A 638 13.03 17.37 -11.42
N TYR A 639 13.66 16.38 -12.08
CA TYR A 639 12.93 15.34 -12.82
C TYR A 639 12.03 14.51 -11.88
N TRP A 640 12.56 14.06 -10.75
CA TRP A 640 11.81 13.21 -9.82
C TRP A 640 10.62 13.94 -9.20
N GLU A 641 10.78 15.23 -8.85
CA GLU A 641 9.67 16.09 -8.43
C GLU A 641 8.63 16.26 -9.54
N ALA A 642 9.07 16.44 -10.79
CA ALA A 642 8.18 16.60 -11.93
C ALA A 642 7.33 15.36 -12.18
N MET A 643 7.90 14.17 -12.10
CA MET A 643 7.12 12.93 -12.24
C MET A 643 6.18 12.73 -11.04
N SER A 644 6.69 12.95 -9.83
CA SER A 644 5.93 12.72 -8.59
C SER A 644 4.74 13.66 -8.41
N SER A 645 4.77 14.85 -9.02
CA SER A 645 3.65 15.80 -8.98
C SER A 645 2.39 15.30 -9.72
N PHE A 646 2.54 14.41 -10.70
CA PHE A 646 1.42 13.75 -11.37
C PHE A 646 0.89 12.53 -10.60
N LEU A 647 1.69 11.98 -9.69
CA LEU A 647 1.35 10.77 -8.93
C LEU A 647 0.79 11.07 -7.53
N THR A 648 1.25 12.16 -6.90
CA THR A 648 0.95 12.46 -5.49
C THR A 648 0.33 13.83 -5.31
N ASN A 649 -0.66 13.92 -4.41
CA ASN A 649 -1.25 15.21 -4.03
C ASN A 649 -0.29 15.96 -3.10
N GLN A 650 0.12 17.17 -3.49
CA GLN A 650 1.01 18.02 -2.71
C GLN A 650 0.60 19.49 -2.80
N SER A 651 1.10 20.32 -1.86
CA SER A 651 0.90 21.78 -1.91
C SER A 651 1.79 22.42 -2.98
N LEU A 652 1.43 23.61 -3.45
CA LEU A 652 2.28 24.38 -4.39
C LEU A 652 3.62 24.74 -3.75
N ASP A 653 3.63 24.96 -2.42
CA ASP A 653 4.84 25.22 -1.63
C ASP A 653 5.81 24.05 -1.58
N ALA A 654 5.38 22.83 -1.94
CA ALA A 654 6.23 21.65 -1.89
C ALA A 654 7.48 21.80 -2.75
N ILE A 655 7.41 22.57 -3.85
CA ILE A 655 8.48 22.76 -4.84
C ILE A 655 9.21 24.11 -4.67
N SER A 656 8.81 24.94 -3.68
CA SER A 656 9.38 26.29 -3.44
C SER A 656 10.91 26.32 -3.33
N TYR A 657 11.52 25.24 -2.81
CA TYR A 657 12.98 25.14 -2.67
C TYR A 657 13.75 25.07 -4.01
N PHE A 658 13.05 24.96 -5.15
CA PHE A 658 13.61 25.04 -6.50
C PHE A 658 13.48 26.41 -7.17
N GLU A 659 12.86 27.40 -6.54
CA GLU A 659 12.63 28.73 -7.16
C GLU A 659 13.92 29.39 -7.64
N ASN A 660 15.00 29.27 -6.86
CA ASN A 660 16.31 29.82 -7.22
C ASN A 660 17.01 29.06 -8.37
N VAL A 661 16.60 27.83 -8.69
CA VAL A 661 17.14 27.04 -9.82
C VAL A 661 16.59 27.53 -11.17
N CYS A 662 15.42 28.18 -11.16
CA CYS A 662 14.80 28.72 -12.37
C CYS A 662 15.46 30.03 -12.84
N ASN A 663 16.17 30.74 -11.95
CA ASN A 663 16.79 32.03 -12.23
C ASN A 663 18.23 31.84 -12.77
N GLN A 664 18.35 31.52 -14.06
CA GLN A 664 19.65 31.39 -14.73
C GLN A 664 20.10 32.72 -15.34
N GLY A 665 21.34 33.13 -15.02
CA GLY A 665 21.95 34.32 -15.61
C GLY A 665 22.26 34.13 -17.11
N PRO A 666 22.35 35.22 -17.89
CA PRO A 666 22.59 35.15 -19.34
C PRO A 666 23.97 34.58 -19.72
N THR A 667 24.93 34.59 -18.79
CA THR A 667 26.33 34.18 -19.01
C THR A 667 26.70 32.81 -18.44
N THR A 668 25.78 32.12 -17.76
CA THR A 668 26.05 30.82 -17.13
C THR A 668 26.18 29.72 -18.19
N ILE A 669 27.28 28.95 -18.13
CA ILE A 669 27.49 27.72 -18.90
C ILE A 669 26.61 26.61 -18.28
N ILE A 670 25.87 25.91 -19.13
CA ILE A 670 24.91 24.88 -18.73
C ILE A 670 25.51 23.52 -19.01
N GLN A 671 25.62 22.71 -17.96
CA GLN A 671 26.03 21.33 -18.05
C GLN A 671 24.79 20.46 -18.27
N PRO A 672 24.71 19.71 -19.39
CA PRO A 672 23.62 18.78 -19.61
C PRO A 672 23.49 17.77 -18.47
N THR A 673 22.29 17.61 -17.92
CA THR A 673 22.04 16.64 -16.85
C THR A 673 21.44 15.34 -17.40
N PRO A 674 21.59 14.20 -16.69
CA PRO A 674 21.12 12.91 -17.18
C PRO A 674 19.60 12.84 -17.47
N TRP A 675 18.77 13.50 -16.66
CA TRP A 675 17.30 13.36 -16.70
C TRP A 675 16.54 14.61 -17.14
N THR A 676 17.20 15.76 -17.22
CA THR A 676 16.57 17.00 -17.70
C THR A 676 17.27 17.59 -18.93
N GLY A 677 18.40 17.00 -19.36
CA GLY A 677 19.23 17.55 -20.42
C GLY A 677 19.65 18.98 -20.08
N ILE A 678 19.33 19.93 -20.97
CA ILE A 678 19.59 21.37 -20.76
C ILE A 678 18.40 22.13 -20.15
N GLY A 679 17.31 21.42 -19.82
CA GLY A 679 16.00 21.99 -19.50
C GLY A 679 15.60 21.92 -18.03
N THR A 680 16.51 21.88 -17.06
CA THR A 680 16.18 21.67 -15.63
C THR A 680 15.06 22.58 -15.11
N ALA A 681 15.04 23.86 -15.49
CA ALA A 681 13.97 24.79 -15.11
C ALA A 681 12.58 24.37 -15.65
N LEU A 682 12.52 23.79 -16.85
CA LEU A 682 11.26 23.27 -17.41
C LEU A 682 10.67 22.13 -16.58
N PHE A 683 11.52 21.28 -15.98
CA PHE A 683 11.04 20.20 -15.11
C PHE A 683 10.52 20.74 -13.77
N VAL A 684 11.08 21.85 -13.26
CA VAL A 684 10.50 22.56 -12.11
C VAL A 684 9.12 23.14 -12.44
N TYR A 685 8.97 23.77 -13.62
CA TYR A 685 7.66 24.24 -14.07
C TYR A 685 6.68 23.09 -14.33
N LEU A 686 7.14 21.97 -14.90
CA LEU A 686 6.33 20.78 -15.09
C LEU A 686 5.86 20.18 -13.76
N ALA A 687 6.70 20.22 -12.71
CA ALA A 687 6.31 19.83 -11.37
C ALA A 687 5.17 20.72 -10.82
N LYS A 688 5.22 22.04 -11.10
CA LYS A 688 4.11 22.96 -10.79
C LYS A 688 2.84 22.61 -11.59
N VAL A 689 2.96 22.35 -12.90
CA VAL A 689 1.84 21.96 -13.77
C VAL A 689 1.14 20.69 -13.24
N GLY A 690 1.89 19.63 -12.93
CA GLY A 690 1.30 18.39 -12.39
C GLY A 690 0.62 18.60 -11.03
N THR A 691 1.21 19.43 -10.16
CA THR A 691 0.61 19.79 -8.87
C THR A 691 -0.71 20.55 -9.06
N LEU A 692 -0.75 21.53 -9.97
CA LEU A 692 -1.95 22.29 -10.32
C LEU A 692 -3.05 21.40 -10.91
N ALA A 693 -2.70 20.48 -11.82
CA ALA A 693 -3.65 19.54 -12.43
C ALA A 693 -4.34 18.66 -11.38
N ARG A 694 -3.56 18.10 -10.44
CA ARG A 694 -4.11 17.29 -9.33
C ARG A 694 -4.94 18.10 -8.35
N GLN A 695 -4.49 19.31 -7.99
CA GLN A 695 -5.25 20.18 -7.08
C GLN A 695 -6.58 20.60 -7.70
N ARG A 696 -6.61 20.97 -8.99
CA ARG A 696 -7.86 21.27 -9.70
C ARG A 696 -8.84 20.10 -9.65
N THR A 697 -8.36 18.87 -9.88
CA THR A 697 -9.18 17.66 -9.81
C THR A 697 -9.76 17.45 -8.41
N LEU A 698 -8.97 17.71 -7.36
CA LEU A 698 -9.44 17.68 -5.97
C LEU A 698 -10.54 18.73 -5.70
N VAL A 699 -10.37 19.97 -6.17
CA VAL A 699 -11.35 21.04 -6.01
C VAL A 699 -12.65 20.72 -6.75
N LYS A 700 -12.56 20.20 -7.98
CA LYS A 700 -13.72 19.72 -8.74
C LYS A 700 -14.47 18.61 -7.98
N ASN A 701 -13.76 17.67 -7.35
CA ASN A 701 -14.38 16.61 -6.55
C ASN A 701 -15.00 17.11 -5.23
N LEU A 702 -14.49 18.23 -4.66
CA LEU A 702 -15.08 18.87 -3.50
C LEU A 702 -16.45 19.51 -3.80
N SER A 703 -16.67 20.01 -5.01
CA SER A 703 -17.95 20.57 -5.46
C SER A 703 -19.12 19.58 -5.32
N LEU A 704 -18.85 18.28 -5.50
CA LEU A 704 -19.82 17.20 -5.37
C LEU A 704 -20.23 16.92 -3.91
N VAL A 705 -19.50 17.46 -2.93
CA VAL A 705 -19.65 17.16 -1.48
C VAL A 705 -20.44 18.26 -0.73
N GLY A 706 -20.87 19.34 -1.40
CA GLY A 706 -21.79 20.33 -0.82
C GLY A 706 -21.17 21.27 0.23
N LYS A 707 -19.90 21.66 0.06
CA LYS A 707 -19.25 22.70 0.88
C LYS A 707 -19.53 24.11 0.33
N SER A 708 -19.34 25.15 1.16
CA SER A 708 -19.58 26.58 0.86
C SER A 708 -18.98 27.01 -0.50
N GLU A 709 -19.84 27.45 -1.43
CA GLU A 709 -19.46 27.90 -2.79
C GLU A 709 -18.39 29.01 -2.77
N GLU A 710 -18.38 29.86 -1.73
CA GLU A 710 -17.43 30.97 -1.60
C GLU A 710 -15.97 30.51 -1.47
N ILE A 711 -15.71 29.50 -0.62
CA ILE A 711 -14.36 28.97 -0.40
C ILE A 711 -13.86 28.26 -1.67
N GLN A 712 -14.78 27.63 -2.41
CA GLN A 712 -14.46 26.97 -3.66
C GLN A 712 -14.08 27.99 -4.73
N ASN A 713 -14.87 29.06 -4.90
CA ASN A 713 -14.59 30.11 -5.87
C ASN A 713 -13.24 30.79 -5.59
N GLN A 714 -12.93 31.05 -4.32
CA GLN A 714 -11.62 31.60 -3.92
C GLN A 714 -10.48 30.63 -4.28
N LEU A 715 -10.61 29.34 -3.94
CA LEU A 715 -9.59 28.34 -4.24
C LEU A 715 -9.41 28.12 -5.75
N GLU A 716 -10.49 28.15 -6.54
CA GLU A 716 -10.41 28.08 -7.99
C GLU A 716 -9.71 29.32 -8.58
N ALA A 717 -9.97 30.52 -8.03
CA ALA A 717 -9.29 31.74 -8.45
C ALA A 717 -7.77 31.68 -8.18
N ASP A 718 -7.37 31.26 -6.98
CA ASP A 718 -5.95 31.11 -6.60
C ASP A 718 -5.22 30.11 -7.52
N LEU A 719 -5.88 28.99 -7.87
CA LEU A 719 -5.33 28.01 -8.81
C LEU A 719 -5.17 28.57 -10.23
N VAL A 720 -6.12 29.38 -10.70
CA VAL A 720 -6.04 30.02 -12.01
C VAL A 720 -4.93 31.08 -12.05
N GLU A 721 -4.73 31.83 -10.98
CA GLU A 721 -3.63 32.80 -10.86
C GLU A 721 -2.28 32.08 -10.92
N SER A 722 -2.08 31.04 -10.11
CA SER A 722 -0.85 30.25 -10.14
C SER A 722 -0.59 29.57 -11.50
N ALA A 723 -1.66 29.16 -12.19
CA ALA A 723 -1.58 28.65 -13.55
C ALA A 723 -1.11 29.73 -14.55
N ARG A 724 -1.57 30.98 -14.44
CA ARG A 724 -1.11 32.10 -15.29
C ARG A 724 0.37 32.42 -15.09
N ASP A 725 0.85 32.41 -13.84
CA ASP A 725 2.26 32.64 -13.55
C ASP A 725 3.14 31.53 -14.15
N THR A 726 2.67 30.29 -14.05
CA THR A 726 3.36 29.14 -14.63
C THR A 726 3.35 29.19 -16.17
N GLU A 727 2.24 29.61 -16.79
CA GLU A 727 2.14 29.85 -18.23
C GLU A 727 3.14 30.91 -18.70
N ALA A 728 3.19 32.06 -18.02
CA ALA A 728 4.09 33.15 -18.36
C ALA A 728 5.57 32.69 -18.30
N ALA A 729 5.94 31.93 -17.28
CA ALA A 729 7.27 31.37 -17.15
C ALA A 729 7.62 30.37 -18.27
N LEU A 730 6.68 29.49 -18.63
CA LEU A 730 6.85 28.53 -19.74
C LEU A 730 6.97 29.23 -21.10
N LEU A 731 6.21 30.30 -21.33
CA LEU A 731 6.28 31.09 -22.57
C LEU A 731 7.59 31.89 -22.66
N ALA A 732 8.08 32.40 -21.53
CA ALA A 732 9.34 33.14 -21.44
C ALA A 732 10.58 32.25 -21.59
N PHE A 733 10.48 30.95 -21.28
CA PHE A 733 11.63 30.04 -21.35
C PHE A 733 12.19 29.91 -22.77
N GLN A 734 13.49 30.16 -22.93
CA GLN A 734 14.22 29.95 -24.17
C GLN A 734 15.31 28.90 -23.98
N ALA A 735 15.41 27.97 -24.94
CA ALA A 735 16.47 26.96 -24.90
C ALA A 735 17.85 27.65 -25.05
N PRO A 736 18.85 27.25 -24.24
CA PRO A 736 20.20 27.80 -24.34
C PRO A 736 20.81 27.66 -25.74
N SER A 737 21.60 28.65 -26.17
CA SER A 737 22.38 28.58 -27.40
C SER A 737 23.50 27.55 -27.27
N LYS A 738 23.98 27.01 -28.40
CA LYS A 738 25.02 25.97 -28.44
C LYS A 738 26.29 26.39 -27.68
N ASP A 739 26.66 27.66 -27.76
CA ASP A 739 27.87 28.21 -27.13
C ASP A 739 27.79 28.24 -25.60
N ARG A 740 26.59 28.10 -25.04
CA ARG A 740 26.34 28.07 -23.60
C ARG A 740 26.22 26.66 -23.04
N VAL A 741 26.26 25.63 -23.86
CA VAL A 741 26.07 24.24 -23.45
C VAL A 741 27.39 23.50 -23.52
N GLU A 742 27.79 22.86 -22.42
CA GLU A 742 28.98 21.99 -22.41
C GLU A 742 28.78 20.81 -23.38
N ASP A 743 29.82 20.45 -24.12
CA ASP A 743 29.76 19.32 -25.05
C ASP A 743 29.50 18.02 -24.29
N THR A 744 28.51 17.25 -24.75
CA THR A 744 28.10 15.99 -24.12
C THR A 744 29.14 14.90 -24.37
N GLY A 745 29.92 14.99 -25.44
CA GLY A 745 30.83 13.93 -25.89
C GLY A 745 30.11 12.65 -26.34
N ASP A 746 28.79 12.69 -26.50
CA ASP A 746 27.96 11.57 -26.96
C ASP A 746 27.49 11.83 -28.40
N PRO A 747 27.97 11.05 -29.40
CA PRO A 747 27.58 11.24 -30.80
C PRO A 747 26.09 10.91 -31.04
N SER A 748 25.46 10.11 -30.19
CA SER A 748 24.04 9.75 -30.28
C SER A 748 23.13 10.84 -29.70
N THR A 749 23.69 11.76 -28.91
CA THR A 749 22.95 12.84 -28.25
C THR A 749 23.61 14.20 -28.48
N PRO A 750 23.57 14.72 -29.73
CA PRO A 750 24.04 16.06 -30.02
C PRO A 750 23.18 17.12 -29.32
N ILE A 751 23.77 18.30 -29.07
CA ILE A 751 23.10 19.45 -28.41
C ILE A 751 21.76 19.80 -29.06
N ARG A 752 21.63 19.65 -30.39
CA ARG A 752 20.37 19.87 -31.12
C ARG A 752 19.23 19.00 -30.58
N HIS A 753 19.50 17.73 -30.27
CA HIS A 753 18.47 16.84 -29.72
C HIS A 753 18.06 17.25 -28.31
N LEU A 754 18.99 17.78 -27.50
CA LEU A 754 18.68 18.35 -26.18
C LEU A 754 17.83 19.63 -26.27
N GLN A 755 18.08 20.47 -27.28
CA GLN A 755 17.24 21.65 -27.56
C GLN A 755 15.83 21.24 -28.03
N GLN A 756 15.73 20.20 -28.87
CA GLN A 756 14.45 19.63 -29.28
C GLN A 756 13.70 19.03 -28.09
N LEU A 757 14.39 18.33 -27.19
CA LEU A 757 13.82 17.80 -25.95
C LEU A 757 13.24 18.93 -25.07
N ALA A 758 14.01 20.00 -24.86
CA ALA A 758 13.54 21.17 -24.12
C ALA A 758 12.30 21.81 -24.78
N HIS A 759 12.27 21.90 -26.11
CA HIS A 759 11.09 22.39 -26.84
C HIS A 759 9.87 21.48 -26.65
N VAL A 760 10.05 20.16 -26.76
CA VAL A 760 9.00 19.15 -26.54
C VAL A 760 8.40 19.27 -25.14
N TYR A 761 9.24 19.37 -24.11
CA TYR A 761 8.77 19.49 -22.72
C TYR A 761 8.08 20.82 -22.45
N ARG A 762 8.57 21.94 -23.01
CA ARG A 762 7.90 23.24 -22.91
C ARG A 762 6.48 23.17 -23.50
N LEU A 763 6.35 22.61 -24.71
CA LEU A 763 5.03 22.46 -25.36
C LEU A 763 4.13 21.48 -24.63
N SER A 764 4.67 20.37 -24.11
CA SER A 764 3.90 19.38 -23.35
C SER A 764 3.38 19.95 -22.03
N ALA A 765 4.19 20.75 -21.32
CA ALA A 765 3.78 21.44 -20.10
C ALA A 765 2.65 22.45 -20.38
N LEU A 766 2.77 23.25 -21.46
CA LEU A 766 1.71 24.16 -21.89
C LEU A 766 0.43 23.41 -22.30
N LEU A 767 0.57 22.31 -23.04
CA LEU A 767 -0.55 21.47 -23.46
C LEU A 767 -1.31 20.93 -22.24
N GLU A 768 -0.60 20.36 -21.27
CA GLU A 768 -1.20 19.85 -20.04
C GLU A 768 -1.82 20.97 -19.19
N LEU A 769 -1.19 22.14 -19.14
CA LEU A 769 -1.74 23.31 -18.45
C LEU A 769 -3.02 23.82 -19.11
N TYR A 770 -3.12 23.83 -20.44
CA TYR A 770 -4.33 24.28 -21.15
C TYR A 770 -5.50 23.30 -21.08
N ARG A 771 -5.22 21.99 -21.04
CA ARG A 771 -6.24 20.97 -20.73
C ARG A 771 -6.75 21.12 -19.30
N ASN A 772 -5.78 21.30 -18.41
CA ASN A 772 -5.85 21.85 -17.06
C ASN A 772 -6.85 23.00 -16.97
N PHE A 773 -6.55 24.13 -17.61
CA PHE A 773 -7.16 25.43 -17.38
C PHE A 773 -7.55 26.10 -18.70
N PRO A 774 -8.70 25.73 -19.30
CA PRO A 774 -9.12 26.24 -20.60
C PRO A 774 -9.30 27.78 -20.66
N VAL A 775 -9.54 28.42 -19.51
CA VAL A 775 -9.67 29.88 -19.37
C VAL A 775 -8.42 30.62 -19.88
N LEU A 776 -7.24 30.00 -19.81
CA LEU A 776 -5.99 30.59 -20.28
C LEU A 776 -6.00 30.81 -21.81
N LEU A 777 -6.60 29.88 -22.58
CA LEU A 777 -6.70 29.95 -24.05
C LEU A 777 -7.62 31.07 -24.56
N ASN A 778 -8.54 31.55 -23.71
CA ASN A 778 -9.55 32.57 -24.05
C ASN A 778 -9.11 34.00 -23.68
N SER A 779 -7.94 34.17 -23.06
CA SER A 779 -7.52 35.44 -22.46
C SER A 779 -6.84 36.44 -23.43
N GLN A 780 -6.56 36.05 -24.69
CA GLN A 780 -6.12 36.98 -25.73
C GLN A 780 -7.30 37.73 -26.34
N VAL A 781 -7.91 38.64 -25.56
CA VAL A 781 -8.92 39.58 -26.04
C VAL A 781 -8.22 40.77 -26.68
N GLY A 782 -8.16 40.78 -28.01
CA GLY A 782 -7.72 41.95 -28.79
C GLY A 782 -7.69 41.69 -30.30
N ALA A 783 -8.71 42.20 -30.99
CA ALA A 783 -8.86 42.35 -32.46
C ALA A 783 -9.46 41.17 -33.27
N LEU A 784 -10.75 41.35 -33.61
CA LEU A 784 -11.33 41.12 -34.96
C LEU A 784 -10.70 40.00 -35.81
N SER A 785 -10.86 38.75 -35.41
CA SER A 785 -10.83 37.60 -36.30
C SER A 785 -11.55 36.43 -35.64
N ALA A 786 -12.26 35.61 -36.41
CA ALA A 786 -12.91 34.40 -35.94
C ALA A 786 -11.83 33.40 -35.48
N GLU A 787 -11.46 33.43 -34.20
CA GLU A 787 -10.46 32.51 -33.65
C GLU A 787 -11.00 31.07 -33.62
N PRO A 788 -10.14 30.07 -33.92
CA PRO A 788 -10.53 28.67 -33.91
C PRO A 788 -10.87 28.19 -32.49
N ALA A 789 -11.82 27.25 -32.40
CA ALA A 789 -12.27 26.66 -31.13
C ALA A 789 -11.09 26.14 -30.27
N PRO A 790 -11.20 26.15 -28.92
CA PRO A 790 -10.14 25.70 -28.02
C PRO A 790 -9.55 24.31 -28.35
N ALA A 791 -10.38 23.40 -28.87
CA ALA A 791 -9.96 22.07 -29.33
C ALA A 791 -8.94 22.11 -30.48
N HIS A 792 -9.07 23.04 -31.43
CA HIS A 792 -8.11 23.19 -32.53
C HIS A 792 -6.74 23.70 -32.04
N LYS A 793 -6.72 24.60 -31.04
CA LYS A 793 -5.46 25.08 -30.44
C LYS A 793 -4.71 23.95 -29.72
N LEU A 794 -5.44 23.08 -29.00
CA LEU A 794 -4.88 21.89 -28.36
C LEU A 794 -4.34 20.87 -29.37
N LEU A 795 -5.08 20.63 -30.46
CA LEU A 795 -4.64 19.73 -31.53
C LEU A 795 -3.39 20.28 -32.23
N ALA A 796 -3.32 21.59 -32.49
CA ALA A 796 -2.13 22.23 -33.08
C ALA A 796 -0.88 22.04 -32.18
N LEU A 797 -1.01 22.28 -30.87
CA LEU A 797 0.06 22.02 -29.90
C LEU A 797 0.47 20.54 -29.88
N THR A 798 -0.52 19.64 -29.91
CA THR A 798 -0.31 18.18 -29.97
C THR A 798 0.50 17.80 -31.20
N THR A 799 0.09 18.27 -32.39
CA THR A 799 0.81 18.00 -33.63
C THR A 799 2.22 18.61 -33.63
N ALA A 800 2.43 19.77 -33.02
CA ALA A 800 3.76 20.37 -32.89
C ALA A 800 4.69 19.53 -32.00
N VAL A 801 4.18 19.00 -30.88
CA VAL A 801 4.91 18.06 -30.00
C VAL A 801 5.30 16.81 -30.78
N LEU A 802 4.32 16.13 -31.40
CA LEU A 802 4.55 14.86 -32.09
C LEU A 802 5.44 15.01 -33.34
N THR A 803 5.30 16.12 -34.08
CA THR A 803 6.16 16.43 -35.22
C THR A 803 7.60 16.66 -34.77
N THR A 804 7.80 17.38 -33.66
CA THR A 804 9.15 17.57 -33.10
C THR A 804 9.76 16.23 -32.69
N ILE A 805 8.99 15.36 -32.02
CA ILE A 805 9.43 14.01 -31.64
C ILE A 805 9.78 13.16 -32.87
N ALA A 806 9.00 13.28 -33.97
CA ALA A 806 9.26 12.55 -35.21
C ALA A 806 10.61 12.93 -35.85
N THR A 807 11.09 14.16 -35.65
CA THR A 807 12.41 14.58 -36.14
C THR A 807 13.59 14.05 -35.31
N ILE A 808 13.33 13.49 -34.11
CA ILE A 808 14.37 12.92 -33.25
C ILE A 808 14.60 11.44 -33.65
N PRO A 809 15.82 11.06 -34.06
CA PRO A 809 16.17 9.68 -34.38
C PRO A 809 15.93 8.73 -33.20
N GLN A 810 15.48 7.50 -33.46
CA GLN A 810 15.26 6.49 -32.42
C GLN A 810 16.56 6.06 -31.70
N THR A 811 17.71 6.27 -32.34
CA THR A 811 19.03 5.99 -31.76
C THR A 811 19.47 7.02 -30.73
N SER A 812 18.79 8.16 -30.61
CA SER A 812 19.19 9.21 -29.69
C SER A 812 18.90 8.88 -28.23
N GLY A 813 19.80 9.24 -27.32
CA GLY A 813 19.63 9.01 -25.88
C GLY A 813 18.45 9.78 -25.28
N VAL A 814 18.02 10.90 -25.87
CA VAL A 814 16.85 11.66 -25.39
C VAL A 814 15.53 10.88 -25.43
N ASN A 815 15.47 9.78 -26.19
CA ASN A 815 14.26 8.96 -26.28
C ASN A 815 13.84 8.34 -24.93
N SER A 816 14.78 8.11 -24.01
CA SER A 816 14.47 7.62 -22.66
C SER A 816 13.61 8.59 -21.84
N LEU A 817 13.56 9.87 -22.23
CA LEU A 817 12.80 10.93 -21.57
C LEU A 817 11.52 11.32 -22.33
N LEU A 818 11.12 10.59 -23.37
CA LEU A 818 9.95 10.97 -24.18
C LEU A 818 8.63 10.35 -23.72
N THR A 819 8.63 9.48 -22.72
CA THR A 819 7.42 8.76 -22.26
C THR A 819 6.30 9.71 -21.82
N LEU A 820 6.59 10.66 -20.92
CA LEU A 820 5.59 11.61 -20.45
C LEU A 820 5.09 12.57 -21.56
N PRO A 821 5.95 13.19 -22.39
CA PRO A 821 5.49 13.96 -23.55
C PRO A 821 4.59 13.17 -24.51
N LEU A 822 4.92 11.90 -24.79
CA LEU A 822 4.11 11.01 -25.62
C LEU A 822 2.78 10.66 -24.95
N LEU A 823 2.75 10.50 -23.63
CA LEU A 823 1.53 10.26 -22.86
C LEU A 823 0.60 11.50 -22.87
N ILE A 824 1.15 12.69 -22.64
CA ILE A 824 0.41 13.96 -22.64
C ILE A 824 -0.15 14.24 -24.05
N ALA A 825 0.70 14.21 -25.08
CA ALA A 825 0.27 14.47 -26.45
C ALA A 825 -0.56 13.32 -27.06
N GLY A 826 -0.31 12.07 -26.67
CA GLY A 826 -1.11 10.92 -27.11
C GLY A 826 -2.53 10.98 -26.55
N SER A 827 -2.66 11.37 -25.29
CA SER A 827 -3.96 11.47 -24.62
C SER A 827 -4.83 12.63 -25.11
N THR A 828 -4.30 13.58 -25.89
CA THR A 828 -5.11 14.63 -26.56
C THR A 828 -5.64 14.22 -27.93
N LEU A 829 -5.21 13.07 -28.48
CA LEU A 829 -5.72 12.48 -29.73
C LEU A 829 -7.09 11.81 -29.49
N GLN A 830 -8.06 12.60 -29.03
CA GLN A 830 -9.44 12.22 -28.73
C GLN A 830 -10.36 12.67 -29.86
N SER A 831 -11.32 11.83 -30.27
CA SER A 831 -12.27 12.18 -31.34
C SER A 831 -13.18 13.32 -30.85
N THR A 832 -13.17 14.45 -31.56
CA THR A 832 -13.94 15.64 -31.15
C THR A 832 -15.12 15.85 -32.11
N ILE A 833 -16.32 15.34 -31.77
CA ILE A 833 -17.54 15.78 -32.44
C ILE A 833 -17.91 17.16 -31.89
N GLN A 834 -17.28 18.21 -32.41
CA GLN A 834 -17.72 19.59 -32.27
C GLN A 834 -17.59 20.33 -33.60
N SER A 835 -18.36 19.89 -34.60
CA SER A 835 -19.11 20.87 -35.35
C SER A 835 -20.50 20.90 -34.72
N THR A 836 -20.86 22.03 -34.10
CA THR A 836 -22.28 22.40 -34.12
C THR A 836 -22.72 22.23 -35.57
N PRO A 837 -23.85 21.55 -35.87
CA PRO A 837 -24.36 21.63 -37.22
C PRO A 837 -24.57 23.12 -37.46
N ARG A 838 -23.70 23.74 -38.28
CA ARG A 838 -24.00 25.03 -38.89
C ARG A 838 -25.40 24.81 -39.41
N LYS A 839 -26.39 25.53 -38.88
CA LYS A 839 -27.77 25.48 -39.39
C LYS A 839 -27.62 25.42 -40.90
N CYS A 840 -27.99 24.29 -41.51
CA CYS A 840 -27.88 24.11 -42.95
C CYS A 840 -28.73 25.22 -43.55
N ARG A 841 -28.08 26.31 -43.90
CA ARG A 841 -28.67 27.38 -44.67
C ARG A 841 -28.59 26.84 -46.08
N GLU A 842 -29.74 26.41 -46.59
CA GLU A 842 -29.97 25.87 -47.93
C GLU A 842 -28.78 26.11 -48.88
N GLY A 843 -27.95 25.09 -49.08
CA GLY A 843 -26.70 25.26 -49.82
C GLY A 843 -26.02 23.93 -50.15
N SER A 844 -26.25 23.47 -51.38
CA SER A 844 -25.45 22.56 -52.24
C SER A 844 -24.75 21.34 -51.64
N TRP A 845 -25.01 20.16 -52.24
CA TRP A 845 -24.31 18.88 -52.01
C TRP A 845 -22.78 18.97 -51.97
N ALA A 846 -22.18 19.95 -52.66
CA ALA A 846 -20.73 20.17 -52.67
C ALA A 846 -20.16 20.54 -51.28
N ILE A 847 -20.90 21.31 -50.47
CA ILE A 847 -20.46 21.73 -49.12
C ILE A 847 -20.52 20.53 -48.17
N LEU A 848 -21.56 19.70 -48.31
CA LEU A 848 -21.77 18.52 -47.49
C LEU A 848 -20.74 17.42 -47.84
N SER A 849 -20.35 17.28 -49.11
CA SER A 849 -19.25 16.40 -49.51
C SER A 849 -17.89 16.89 -49.01
N ASP A 850 -17.62 18.20 -49.06
CA ASP A 850 -16.37 18.77 -48.53
C ASP A 850 -16.28 18.59 -47.01
N ASP A 851 -17.38 18.77 -46.28
CA ASP A 851 -17.45 18.52 -44.84
C ASP A 851 -17.21 17.03 -44.52
N ILE A 852 -17.79 16.10 -45.28
CA ILE A 852 -17.56 14.64 -45.12
C ILE A 852 -16.11 14.26 -45.43
N ILE A 853 -15.52 14.79 -46.51
CA ILE A 853 -14.12 14.55 -46.88
C ILE A 853 -13.19 15.11 -45.81
N SER A 854 -13.50 16.28 -45.26
CA SER A 854 -12.73 16.89 -44.18
C SER A 854 -12.77 16.07 -42.89
N LEU A 855 -13.93 15.49 -42.54
CA LEU A 855 -14.10 14.60 -41.40
C LEU A 855 -13.32 13.29 -41.57
N SER A 856 -13.43 12.62 -42.74
CA SER A 856 -12.64 11.42 -43.01
C SER A 856 -11.13 11.69 -42.95
N SER A 857 -10.68 12.86 -43.41
CA SER A 857 -9.26 13.24 -43.36
C SER A 857 -8.76 13.50 -41.94
N GLN A 858 -9.62 13.97 -41.02
CA GLN A 858 -9.26 14.20 -39.62
C GLN A 858 -9.12 12.89 -38.85
N ASP A 859 -10.03 11.93 -39.09
CA ASP A 859 -9.95 10.59 -38.49
C ASP A 859 -8.69 9.83 -38.95
N ASP A 860 -8.32 9.94 -40.22
CA ASP A 860 -7.09 9.35 -40.77
C ASP A 860 -5.82 9.94 -40.13
N VAL A 861 -5.77 11.27 -39.97
CA VAL A 861 -4.64 11.98 -39.33
C VAL A 861 -4.54 11.63 -37.84
N GLN A 862 -5.68 11.56 -37.15
CA GLN A 862 -5.71 11.15 -35.74
C GLN A 862 -5.20 9.72 -35.57
N GLN A 863 -5.66 8.78 -36.39
CA GLN A 863 -5.23 7.40 -36.33
C GLN A 863 -3.75 7.23 -36.68
N TYR A 864 -3.23 8.00 -37.64
CA TYR A 864 -1.79 8.06 -37.93
C TYR A 864 -0.98 8.45 -36.69
N TRP A 865 -1.37 9.52 -36.00
CA TRP A 865 -0.67 9.97 -34.80
C TRP A 865 -0.83 9.00 -33.62
N ARG A 866 -1.98 8.34 -33.46
CA ARG A 866 -2.17 7.27 -32.46
C ARG A 866 -1.21 6.11 -32.72
N ASN A 867 -1.08 5.68 -33.97
CA ASN A 867 -0.12 4.63 -34.37
C ASN A 867 1.33 5.06 -34.15
N PHE A 868 1.67 6.32 -34.45
CA PHE A 868 2.99 6.88 -34.18
C PHE A 868 3.33 6.86 -32.69
N VAL A 869 2.42 7.33 -31.83
CA VAL A 869 2.61 7.33 -30.36
C VAL A 869 2.81 5.91 -29.85
N ARG A 870 1.96 4.96 -30.28
CA ARG A 870 2.08 3.54 -29.92
C ARG A 870 3.46 2.98 -30.32
N GLY A 871 3.88 3.20 -31.57
CA GLY A 871 5.16 2.72 -32.07
C GLY A 871 6.36 3.33 -31.33
N ARG A 872 6.30 4.63 -30.97
CA ARG A 872 7.37 5.29 -30.19
C ARG A 872 7.42 4.78 -28.75
N LEU A 873 6.28 4.62 -28.07
CA LEU A 873 6.25 4.06 -26.71
C LEU A 873 6.74 2.60 -26.68
N GLN A 874 6.41 1.79 -27.70
CA GLN A 874 6.95 0.43 -27.87
C GLN A 874 8.47 0.44 -28.05
N ALA A 875 8.99 1.33 -28.90
CA ALA A 875 10.44 1.46 -29.08
C ALA A 875 11.16 1.87 -27.77
N ILE A 876 10.55 2.75 -26.96
CA ILE A 876 11.10 3.12 -25.64
C ILE A 876 11.05 1.92 -24.68
N ARG A 877 9.95 1.16 -24.65
CA ARG A 877 9.83 -0.06 -23.85
C ARG A 877 10.92 -1.07 -24.21
N ASP A 878 11.14 -1.32 -25.50
CA ASP A 878 12.13 -2.28 -25.97
C ASP A 878 13.56 -1.81 -25.69
N TYR A 879 13.80 -0.49 -25.71
CA TYR A 879 15.08 0.12 -25.36
C TYR A 879 15.39 0.08 -23.85
N VAL A 880 14.39 0.41 -23.02
CA VAL A 880 14.55 0.52 -21.56
C VAL A 880 14.46 -0.84 -20.87
N GLY A 881 13.64 -1.77 -21.36
CA GLY A 881 13.59 -3.15 -20.84
C GLY A 881 12.92 -3.31 -19.47
N ILE A 882 12.06 -2.37 -19.05
CA ILE A 882 11.38 -2.39 -17.74
C ILE A 882 9.86 -2.41 -17.94
N ALA A 883 9.16 -3.19 -17.11
CA ALA A 883 7.71 -3.37 -17.21
C ALA A 883 6.90 -2.06 -17.07
N THR A 884 7.36 -1.13 -16.23
CA THR A 884 6.67 0.15 -15.93
C THR A 884 6.42 1.01 -17.18
N VAL A 885 7.34 1.01 -18.14
CA VAL A 885 7.19 1.76 -19.41
C VAL A 885 5.99 1.26 -20.23
N SER A 886 5.62 -0.02 -20.06
CA SER A 886 4.45 -0.60 -20.75
C SER A 886 3.13 -0.01 -20.26
N TRP A 887 3.09 0.54 -19.04
CA TRP A 887 1.89 1.15 -18.47
C TRP A 887 1.53 2.47 -19.17
N ALA A 888 2.51 3.23 -19.68
CA ALA A 888 2.22 4.41 -20.49
C ALA A 888 1.40 4.08 -21.75
N ILE A 889 1.69 2.92 -22.40
CA ILE A 889 0.90 2.43 -23.53
C ILE A 889 -0.52 2.11 -23.08
N GLU A 890 -0.66 1.38 -21.97
CA GLU A 890 -1.96 0.98 -21.44
C GLU A 890 -2.83 2.18 -21.05
N ILE A 891 -2.25 3.22 -20.45
CA ILE A 891 -2.97 4.46 -20.10
C ILE A 891 -3.51 5.12 -21.37
N VAL A 892 -2.68 5.31 -22.39
CA VAL A 892 -3.09 5.97 -23.64
C VAL A 892 -4.18 5.18 -24.36
N GLU A 893 -4.05 3.85 -24.46
CA GLU A 893 -5.07 2.99 -25.07
C GLU A 893 -6.41 3.06 -24.34
N LYS A 894 -6.38 3.08 -23.00
CA LYS A 894 -7.60 3.22 -22.18
C LYS A 894 -8.21 4.61 -22.29
N VAL A 895 -7.41 5.67 -22.43
CA VAL A 895 -7.91 7.02 -22.74
C VAL A 895 -8.64 7.02 -24.07
N TRP A 896 -8.04 6.47 -25.13
CA TRP A 896 -8.67 6.39 -26.45
C TRP A 896 -9.95 5.57 -26.41
N THR A 897 -9.92 4.39 -25.77
CA THR A 897 -11.09 3.51 -25.64
C THR A 897 -12.26 4.19 -24.90
N ARG A 898 -11.97 4.86 -23.76
CA ARG A 898 -13.00 5.58 -22.99
C ARG A 898 -13.59 6.76 -23.78
N CYS A 899 -12.75 7.49 -24.50
CA CYS A 899 -13.19 8.58 -25.37
C CYS A 899 -14.11 8.06 -26.49
N ASP A 900 -13.66 7.05 -27.24
CA ASP A 900 -14.39 6.52 -28.39
C ASP A 900 -15.75 5.90 -27.94
N THR A 901 -15.83 5.39 -26.70
CA THR A 901 -17.08 4.91 -26.09
C THR A 901 -18.02 6.05 -25.66
N GLN A 902 -17.49 7.15 -25.09
CA GLN A 902 -18.27 8.31 -24.63
C GLN A 902 -18.97 9.06 -25.78
N VAL A 903 -18.36 9.08 -26.97
CA VAL A 903 -18.94 9.66 -28.19
C VAL A 903 -20.33 9.08 -28.51
N LEU A 904 -20.59 7.83 -28.13
CA LEU A 904 -21.89 7.16 -28.34
C LEU A 904 -22.99 7.60 -27.36
N SER A 905 -22.65 8.30 -26.25
CA SER A 905 -23.57 8.53 -25.11
C SER A 905 -23.90 10.00 -24.78
N LEU A 906 -23.36 10.98 -25.55
CA LEU A 906 -23.33 12.45 -25.37
C LEU A 906 -21.98 12.96 -24.83
N PRO A 907 -21.29 13.90 -25.53
CA PRO A 907 -19.97 14.38 -25.13
C PRO A 907 -20.07 15.66 -24.29
N THR A 908 -19.52 15.66 -23.07
CA THR A 908 -19.44 16.88 -22.25
C THR A 908 -18.04 17.20 -21.71
N GLU A 909 -17.06 16.29 -21.72
CA GLU A 909 -15.71 16.59 -21.19
C GLU A 909 -14.59 15.69 -21.75
N PHE A 910 -13.35 16.21 -21.86
CA PHE A 910 -12.16 15.43 -22.26
C PHE A 910 -11.83 14.37 -21.20
N VAL A 911 -11.46 13.16 -21.64
CA VAL A 911 -10.95 12.12 -20.74
C VAL A 911 -9.54 12.49 -20.29
N GLN A 912 -9.32 12.67 -18.98
CA GLN A 912 -8.00 12.98 -18.44
C GLN A 912 -7.19 11.71 -18.23
N TRP A 913 -5.94 11.70 -18.69
CA TRP A 913 -5.06 10.53 -18.57
C TRP A 913 -4.66 10.25 -17.12
N ILE A 914 -4.59 11.28 -16.27
CA ILE A 914 -4.30 11.15 -14.84
C ILE A 914 -5.42 10.36 -14.13
N ASP A 915 -6.68 10.63 -14.49
CA ASP A 915 -7.83 9.89 -13.94
C ASP A 915 -7.81 8.43 -14.39
N VAL A 916 -7.51 8.16 -15.67
CA VAL A 916 -7.34 6.79 -16.19
C VAL A 916 -6.21 6.06 -15.48
N MET A 917 -5.06 6.71 -15.28
CA MET A 917 -3.93 6.13 -14.56
C MET A 917 -4.31 5.72 -13.13
N VAL A 918 -5.02 6.58 -12.40
CA VAL A 918 -5.47 6.32 -11.02
C VAL A 918 -6.55 5.23 -10.97
N ASP A 919 -7.54 5.28 -11.87
CA ASP A 919 -8.62 4.30 -11.92
C ASP A 919 -8.11 2.89 -12.21
N GLU A 920 -7.08 2.79 -13.05
CA GLU A 920 -6.53 1.52 -13.54
C GLU A 920 -5.31 1.04 -12.72
N LYS A 921 -4.88 1.83 -11.71
CA LYS A 921 -3.73 1.54 -10.83
C LYS A 921 -2.41 1.38 -11.59
N LEU A 922 -2.18 2.26 -12.55
CA LEU A 922 -1.03 2.27 -13.45
C LEU A 922 0.02 3.32 -13.04
N GLU A 923 0.10 3.68 -11.76
CA GLU A 923 1.06 4.66 -11.27
C GLU A 923 2.47 4.08 -11.15
N ALA A 924 3.43 4.62 -11.92
CA ALA A 924 4.84 4.28 -11.80
C ALA A 924 5.74 5.52 -11.85
N ILE A 925 6.91 5.41 -11.23
CA ILE A 925 8.02 6.34 -11.43
C ILE A 925 9.01 5.66 -12.37
N PHE A 926 9.45 6.38 -13.40
CA PHE A 926 10.31 5.90 -14.48
C PHE A 926 9.54 5.04 -15.51
N GLY A 927 9.16 5.69 -16.62
CA GLY A 927 8.20 5.18 -17.59
C GLY A 927 7.00 6.11 -17.62
#